data_AF-A0A7V5KRN1-F1
#
_entry.id   AF-A0A7V5KRN1-F1
#
_cell.length_a   1.000
_cell.length_b   1.000
_cell.length_c   1.000
_cell.angle_alpha   90.00
_cell.angle_beta   90.00
_cell.angle_gamma   90.00
#
_symmetry.space_group_name_H-M   'P 1'
#
loop_
_entity.id
_entity.type
_entity.pdbx_description
1 polymer ?
#
loop_
_entity_poly.entity_id
_entity_poly.type
_entity_poly.pdbx_seq_one_letter_code
_entity_poly.pdbx_strand_id
1 'polypeptide(L)'
;MKRTHWFGLVWLTMLLSVSSPVSFSQGKPDVVVFDEDDPIGQGYYDASYGFASGGSTLTLRGPGNDKLIIDTAHYYTGHNSGLLQWKSASGGNWKIFVASIGWASRDVSGYDSVIIFVNGPSAISAANLPKVGLESSTNVSTPTVSMGSYLLSGVDGDSTTWQRVSIPLNAFEPYGGFSLSNFKDVNFSQGIADNTLNTLWIDNIRIVAKVSVVDTTIPRAPQNLITLAGDKSAMLYWDPNTESNLLGYNIYRSFALAGTYTKINPSPVSSPSFADLNVSNGQTYYYFVRAVNTNQNESPNSDTVAVTPKGFVSDDEFLELLQRTAFNYFWYEANPSNGLIRDRSEPTSAASIAAVGFGLTATGIAIDHGWITRPAGADRTLTTLTTFWRQPQGSEATGKIGYKGWFYHFLNMKTAVREGSSELSPIDTGLLLAGILYARQYFDGSDPTEVQIRALADSIFNRVDWTWMTNGDSSLTMGWYPESGFLGARWIGYNEAMILNLLGIGANINQLPPSVWNSWLSGYDWATYYGYSFVPFPPLFGHQYSHCWVDFRGIADSYMKDKGITYFENSRRATLAQREYCIANPGGYPGYGSNIWGLTACDGPGSTGFYGYIARGAPPPQNDDGTIAPTAPGGSIPFTPEYSIPALRHMYDVYREYIWTAYGFRDAFNLKANWWGPDVIGIDQGPIIIMAENYRTGHVWQVFMRNTEIQRGLQRAGFSPVTEVAQSYNGLPEHYTLEQNYPNPFSARGRSAYGGNPSTEIRYSIPEDGWVTIRVFDLLGRDVMTVVNEYKKAGNHSARLDGSSLPSGVYFYRMSANGTTLVRKMMVLR
;
A
#
# COMPACT_ATOMS: atom_id res chain seq x y z
N MET A 1 16.47 58.44 -61.26
CA MET A 1 17.28 58.62 -60.04
C MET A 1 17.22 57.36 -59.17
N LYS A 2 18.29 56.55 -59.25
CA LYS A 2 18.91 55.68 -58.22
C LYS A 2 17.99 54.97 -57.20
N ARG A 3 17.49 53.74 -57.41
CA ARG A 3 18.09 52.36 -57.46
C ARG A 3 18.60 51.80 -56.13
N THR A 4 17.95 50.72 -55.67
CA THR A 4 18.47 49.40 -55.23
C THR A 4 17.33 48.64 -54.52
N HIS A 5 17.18 47.31 -54.52
CA HIS A 5 17.32 46.27 -55.53
C HIS A 5 16.30 45.15 -55.19
N TRP A 6 15.96 44.38 -56.22
CA TRP A 6 14.99 43.30 -56.40
C TRP A 6 14.98 42.05 -55.47
N PHE A 7 13.84 41.34 -55.60
CA PHE A 7 13.53 39.88 -55.62
C PHE A 7 12.59 39.46 -54.47
N GLY A 8 11.44 38.82 -54.68
CA GLY A 8 10.92 38.07 -55.82
C GLY A 8 10.37 36.74 -55.29
N LEU A 9 9.05 36.68 -55.05
CA LEU A 9 8.30 35.54 -54.52
C LEU A 9 8.36 34.34 -55.48
N VAL A 10 8.85 33.17 -55.03
CA VAL A 10 8.46 31.84 -55.53
C VAL A 10 8.62 30.83 -54.39
N TRP A 11 7.50 30.26 -53.94
CA TRP A 11 7.44 29.07 -53.09
C TRP A 11 7.58 27.84 -54.00
N LEU A 12 8.58 26.98 -53.75
CA LEU A 12 8.65 25.65 -54.35
C LEU A 12 9.03 24.60 -53.29
N THR A 13 8.18 23.59 -53.26
CA THR A 13 8.13 22.35 -52.50
C THR A 13 9.30 21.39 -52.79
N MET A 14 9.74 20.61 -51.80
CA MET A 14 10.05 19.18 -52.00
C MET A 14 10.17 18.38 -50.68
N LEU A 15 9.15 17.55 -50.45
CA LEU A 15 9.14 16.18 -49.93
C LEU A 15 9.93 15.84 -48.64
N LEU A 16 9.24 15.99 -47.50
CA LEU A 16 9.30 15.00 -46.43
C LEU A 16 8.12 14.06 -46.61
N SER A 17 8.41 12.78 -46.86
CA SER A 17 7.43 11.70 -46.90
C SER A 17 6.68 11.67 -45.57
N VAL A 18 5.41 12.07 -45.61
CA VAL A 18 4.45 11.81 -44.54
C VAL A 18 4.24 10.30 -44.52
N SER A 19 5.04 9.56 -43.75
CA SER A 19 4.57 8.30 -43.19
C SER A 19 3.44 8.69 -42.26
N SER A 20 2.21 8.37 -42.66
CA SER A 20 1.02 8.51 -41.85
C SER A 20 1.32 8.01 -40.43
N PRO A 21 0.86 8.72 -39.38
CA PRO A 21 0.92 8.16 -38.04
C PRO A 21 0.15 6.84 -38.09
N VAL A 22 0.82 5.74 -37.72
CA VAL A 22 0.14 4.51 -37.38
C VAL A 22 -0.71 4.84 -36.17
N SER A 23 -1.98 5.15 -36.44
CA SER A 23 -3.01 5.20 -35.42
C SER A 23 -3.14 3.79 -34.87
N PHE A 24 -2.59 3.54 -33.68
CA PHE A 24 -3.04 2.38 -32.91
C PHE A 24 -4.51 2.60 -32.59
N SER A 25 -5.37 1.82 -33.24
CA SER A 25 -6.79 1.72 -32.92
C SER A 25 -6.91 1.28 -31.47
N GLN A 26 -7.28 2.19 -30.57
CA GLN A 26 -7.81 1.84 -29.26
C GLN A 26 -9.04 0.95 -29.52
N GLY A 27 -8.96 -0.33 -29.16
CA GLY A 27 -10.04 -1.29 -29.42
C GLY A 27 -11.35 -0.83 -28.77
N LYS A 28 -12.49 -1.14 -29.40
CA LYS A 28 -13.80 -0.92 -28.79
C LYS A 28 -13.86 -1.68 -27.45
N PRO A 29 -14.42 -1.09 -26.37
CA PRO A 29 -14.57 -1.79 -25.09
C PRO A 29 -15.49 -3.00 -25.24
N ASP A 30 -15.28 -4.05 -24.45
CA ASP A 30 -16.11 -5.25 -24.50
C ASP A 30 -17.57 -4.98 -24.12
N VAL A 31 -18.50 -5.69 -24.75
CA VAL A 31 -19.90 -5.71 -24.30
C VAL A 31 -20.08 -6.80 -23.26
N VAL A 32 -20.27 -6.38 -22.01
CA VAL A 32 -20.48 -7.28 -20.88
C VAL A 32 -21.93 -7.78 -20.85
N VAL A 33 -22.10 -9.09 -20.91
CA VAL A 33 -23.41 -9.76 -20.79
C VAL A 33 -23.62 -10.26 -19.35
N PHE A 34 -22.58 -10.82 -18.74
CA PHE A 34 -22.55 -11.34 -17.38
C PHE A 34 -21.10 -11.33 -16.87
N ASP A 35 -20.80 -10.80 -15.69
CA ASP A 35 -19.42 -10.65 -15.18
C ASP A 35 -19.37 -10.63 -13.65
N GLU A 36 -20.36 -9.98 -13.06
CA GLU A 36 -20.75 -10.04 -11.65
C GLU A 36 -22.09 -9.31 -11.56
N ASP A 37 -23.09 -9.88 -10.90
CA ASP A 37 -24.16 -9.15 -10.20
C ASP A 37 -25.26 -10.15 -9.76
N ASP A 38 -25.41 -10.33 -8.44
CA ASP A 38 -26.71 -10.63 -7.83
C ASP A 38 -27.17 -9.32 -7.18
N PRO A 39 -27.71 -8.36 -7.95
CA PRO A 39 -27.91 -6.99 -7.47
C PRO A 39 -28.97 -6.91 -6.36
N ILE A 40 -29.68 -8.03 -6.11
CA ILE A 40 -30.75 -8.16 -5.12
C ILE A 40 -30.38 -9.13 -3.97
N GLY A 41 -29.25 -9.83 -4.05
CA GLY A 41 -28.77 -10.79 -3.05
C GLY A 41 -29.70 -11.99 -2.82
N GLN A 42 -30.50 -12.38 -3.83
CA GLN A 42 -31.53 -13.42 -3.70
C GLN A 42 -31.05 -14.81 -4.18
N GLY A 43 -29.80 -14.93 -4.62
CA GLY A 43 -29.18 -16.15 -5.13
C GLY A 43 -29.65 -16.55 -6.53
N TYR A 44 -30.11 -15.60 -7.35
CA TYR A 44 -30.46 -15.80 -8.76
C TYR A 44 -30.22 -14.52 -9.59
N TYR A 45 -29.98 -14.67 -10.89
CA TYR A 45 -29.72 -13.56 -11.81
C TYR A 45 -31.02 -13.08 -12.48
N ASP A 46 -31.46 -11.85 -12.17
CA ASP A 46 -32.77 -11.36 -12.63
C ASP A 46 -32.85 -11.18 -14.16
N ALA A 47 -31.75 -10.73 -14.79
CA ALA A 47 -31.62 -10.58 -16.25
C ALA A 47 -31.36 -11.92 -16.95
N SER A 48 -32.08 -12.96 -16.51
CA SER A 48 -32.15 -14.26 -17.16
C SER A 48 -33.58 -14.78 -17.25
N TYR A 49 -33.78 -15.75 -18.13
CA TYR A 49 -35.05 -16.47 -18.26
C TYR A 49 -34.77 -17.87 -18.80
N GLY A 50 -35.34 -18.91 -18.21
CA GLY A 50 -35.11 -20.30 -18.62
C GLY A 50 -36.33 -21.19 -18.46
N PHE A 51 -36.31 -22.31 -19.17
CA PHE A 51 -37.36 -23.32 -19.11
C PHE A 51 -36.81 -24.71 -19.48
N ALA A 52 -37.56 -25.75 -19.11
CA ALA A 52 -37.34 -27.13 -19.54
C ALA A 52 -38.67 -27.84 -19.84
N SER A 53 -38.66 -28.80 -20.77
CA SER A 53 -39.84 -29.55 -21.20
C SER A 53 -39.48 -30.94 -21.73
N GLY A 54 -40.49 -31.79 -21.95
CA GLY A 54 -40.35 -33.09 -22.61
C GLY A 54 -39.39 -34.08 -21.92
N GLY A 55 -39.33 -34.05 -20.58
CA GLY A 55 -38.49 -34.96 -19.78
C GLY A 55 -37.06 -34.46 -19.52
N SER A 56 -36.62 -33.40 -20.20
CA SER A 56 -35.40 -32.68 -19.84
C SER A 56 -35.62 -31.82 -18.59
N THR A 57 -34.55 -31.55 -17.85
CA THR A 57 -34.58 -30.68 -16.66
C THR A 57 -33.50 -29.63 -16.73
N LEU A 58 -33.80 -28.46 -16.15
CA LEU A 58 -32.87 -27.37 -15.89
C LEU A 58 -33.22 -26.82 -14.50
N THR A 59 -32.25 -26.78 -13.59
CA THR A 59 -32.45 -26.22 -12.26
C THR A 59 -32.50 -24.70 -12.38
N LEU A 60 -33.61 -24.10 -11.93
CA LEU A 60 -33.91 -22.68 -12.01
C LEU A 60 -34.41 -22.18 -10.65
N ARG A 61 -34.27 -20.88 -10.39
CA ARG A 61 -34.71 -20.24 -9.13
C ARG A 61 -35.50 -18.96 -9.44
N GLY A 62 -35.89 -18.23 -8.41
CA GLY A 62 -36.59 -16.96 -8.48
C GLY A 62 -38.11 -17.13 -8.42
N PRO A 63 -38.87 -16.02 -8.36
CA PRO A 63 -40.32 -16.04 -8.16
C PRO A 63 -41.08 -16.87 -9.21
N GLY A 64 -40.56 -16.96 -10.44
CA GLY A 64 -41.12 -17.76 -11.52
C GLY A 64 -40.52 -19.15 -11.69
N ASN A 65 -39.54 -19.55 -10.86
CA ASN A 65 -38.66 -20.71 -11.10
C ASN A 65 -38.10 -20.72 -12.53
N ASP A 66 -37.68 -19.54 -13.00
CA ASP A 66 -37.30 -19.26 -14.37
C ASP A 66 -35.93 -18.56 -14.48
N LYS A 67 -35.22 -18.33 -13.37
CA LYS A 67 -33.95 -17.58 -13.35
C LYS A 67 -32.73 -18.48 -13.18
N LEU A 68 -31.62 -18.06 -13.78
CA LEU A 68 -30.28 -18.61 -13.58
C LEU A 68 -29.90 -18.48 -12.10
N ILE A 69 -29.33 -19.54 -11.54
CA ILE A 69 -28.85 -19.55 -10.16
C ILE A 69 -27.49 -18.86 -10.09
N ILE A 70 -27.25 -18.11 -9.01
CA ILE A 70 -25.94 -17.54 -8.71
C ILE A 70 -25.21 -18.44 -7.70
N ASP A 71 -23.98 -18.84 -8.03
CA ASP A 71 -23.03 -19.52 -7.17
C ASP A 71 -22.03 -18.50 -6.61
N THR A 72 -21.87 -18.47 -5.28
CA THR A 72 -20.99 -17.54 -4.57
C THR A 72 -19.70 -18.19 -4.08
N ALA A 73 -19.54 -19.49 -4.29
CA ALA A 73 -18.38 -20.26 -3.85
C ALA A 73 -17.37 -20.47 -4.98
N HIS A 74 -17.82 -20.44 -6.24
CA HIS A 74 -16.97 -20.68 -7.41
C HIS A 74 -17.19 -19.57 -8.42
N TYR A 75 -16.16 -18.78 -8.71
CA TYR A 75 -16.21 -17.67 -9.65
C TYR A 75 -14.85 -17.46 -10.33
N TYR A 76 -14.84 -16.90 -11.54
CA TYR A 76 -13.62 -16.55 -12.27
C TYR A 76 -13.22 -15.11 -11.94
N THR A 77 -14.19 -14.20 -11.94
CA THR A 77 -14.05 -12.79 -11.58
C THR A 77 -15.05 -12.39 -10.51
N GLY A 78 -14.75 -11.33 -9.75
CA GLY A 78 -15.66 -10.82 -8.72
C GLY A 78 -15.90 -11.79 -7.56
N HIS A 79 -17.17 -12.04 -7.25
CA HIS A 79 -17.62 -12.91 -6.13
C HIS A 79 -18.71 -13.92 -6.52
N ASN A 80 -19.16 -13.94 -7.77
CA ASN A 80 -20.35 -14.67 -8.21
C ASN A 80 -20.13 -15.34 -9.58
N SER A 81 -20.74 -16.49 -9.83
CA SER A 81 -20.89 -17.06 -11.17
C SER A 81 -22.30 -17.59 -11.41
N GLY A 82 -22.64 -17.90 -12.66
CA GLY A 82 -23.89 -18.56 -13.02
C GLY A 82 -23.78 -20.07 -12.87
N LEU A 83 -24.75 -20.71 -12.22
CA LEU A 83 -24.85 -22.16 -12.08
C LEU A 83 -25.87 -22.73 -13.10
N LEU A 84 -25.37 -23.51 -14.05
CA LEU A 84 -26.17 -24.34 -14.94
C LEU A 84 -26.16 -25.80 -14.49
N GLN A 85 -27.31 -26.31 -14.09
CA GLN A 85 -27.48 -27.74 -13.79
C GLN A 85 -28.61 -28.32 -14.64
N TRP A 86 -28.31 -29.27 -15.52
CA TRP A 86 -29.27 -29.78 -16.49
C TRP A 86 -29.18 -31.29 -16.69
N LYS A 87 -30.26 -31.85 -17.23
CA LYS A 87 -30.34 -33.22 -17.76
C LYS A 87 -31.13 -33.20 -19.07
N SER A 88 -30.56 -33.78 -20.12
CA SER A 88 -31.17 -33.76 -21.45
C SER A 88 -31.76 -35.11 -21.81
N ALA A 89 -33.08 -35.17 -21.95
CA ALA A 89 -33.82 -36.36 -22.37
C ALA A 89 -34.12 -36.35 -23.87
N SER A 90 -34.22 -37.53 -24.48
CA SER A 90 -34.62 -37.68 -25.87
C SER A 90 -36.06 -37.19 -26.05
N GLY A 91 -36.28 -36.28 -27.00
CA GLY A 91 -37.58 -35.60 -27.19
C GLY A 91 -37.87 -34.47 -26.20
N GLY A 92 -36.94 -34.20 -25.27
CA GLY A 92 -37.01 -33.07 -24.34
C GLY A 92 -36.30 -31.82 -24.86
N ASN A 93 -36.42 -30.74 -24.10
CA ASN A 93 -35.75 -29.47 -24.39
C ASN A 93 -35.46 -28.70 -23.09
N TRP A 94 -34.40 -27.90 -23.08
CA TRP A 94 -34.21 -26.85 -22.11
C TRP A 94 -33.46 -25.69 -22.77
N LYS A 95 -33.74 -24.47 -22.30
CA LYS A 95 -33.06 -23.26 -22.77
C LYS A 95 -33.03 -22.22 -21.66
N ILE A 96 -31.97 -21.43 -21.62
CA ILE A 96 -31.84 -20.27 -20.74
C ILE A 96 -31.16 -19.12 -21.47
N PHE A 97 -31.70 -17.92 -21.28
CA PHE A 97 -31.23 -16.66 -21.85
C PHE A 97 -30.56 -15.86 -20.73
N VAL A 98 -29.40 -15.27 -21.02
CA VAL A 98 -28.60 -14.46 -20.08
C VAL A 98 -28.29 -13.14 -20.75
N ALA A 99 -28.83 -12.05 -20.22
CA ALA A 99 -28.69 -10.70 -20.74
C ALA A 99 -27.92 -9.80 -19.77
N SER A 100 -27.45 -8.65 -20.24
CA SER A 100 -27.04 -7.58 -19.35
C SER A 100 -28.24 -7.08 -18.53
N ILE A 101 -28.00 -6.57 -17.32
CA ILE A 101 -29.03 -5.97 -16.48
C ILE A 101 -29.85 -4.94 -17.26
N GLY A 102 -31.17 -4.98 -17.06
CA GLY A 102 -32.13 -4.15 -17.77
C GLY A 102 -32.46 -4.62 -19.19
N TRP A 103 -31.98 -5.80 -19.61
CA TRP A 103 -32.23 -6.38 -20.94
C TRP A 103 -31.89 -5.42 -22.08
N ALA A 104 -30.80 -4.66 -21.92
CA ALA A 104 -30.43 -3.60 -22.83
C ALA A 104 -29.98 -4.15 -24.20
N SER A 105 -30.44 -3.51 -25.27
CA SER A 105 -29.97 -3.78 -26.64
C SER A 105 -28.62 -3.10 -26.89
N ARG A 106 -27.70 -3.79 -27.58
CA ARG A 106 -26.34 -3.33 -27.90
C ARG A 106 -26.01 -3.60 -29.37
N ASP A 107 -25.28 -2.69 -29.97
CA ASP A 107 -24.71 -2.88 -31.31
C ASP A 107 -23.36 -3.58 -31.21
N VAL A 108 -23.32 -4.83 -31.70
CA VAL A 108 -22.13 -5.66 -31.78
C VAL A 108 -21.65 -5.91 -33.22
N SER A 109 -22.11 -5.11 -34.19
CA SER A 109 -21.81 -5.27 -35.63
C SER A 109 -20.34 -5.07 -36.01
N GLY A 110 -19.49 -4.65 -35.08
CA GLY A 110 -18.03 -4.52 -35.24
C GLY A 110 -17.20 -5.35 -34.27
N TYR A 111 -17.85 -6.31 -33.60
CA TYR A 111 -17.18 -7.25 -32.69
C TYR A 111 -16.89 -8.56 -33.41
N ASP A 112 -16.16 -9.46 -32.75
CA ASP A 112 -15.66 -10.68 -33.36
C ASP A 112 -16.14 -11.95 -32.69
N SER A 113 -16.09 -12.04 -31.37
CA SER A 113 -16.33 -13.29 -30.66
C SER A 113 -17.16 -13.09 -29.40
N VAL A 114 -17.89 -14.14 -29.02
CA VAL A 114 -18.47 -14.33 -27.69
C VAL A 114 -17.43 -15.06 -26.84
N ILE A 115 -17.06 -14.49 -25.70
CA ILE A 115 -16.20 -15.12 -24.69
C ILE A 115 -17.06 -15.58 -23.53
N ILE A 116 -16.84 -16.80 -23.07
CA ILE A 116 -17.49 -17.39 -21.89
C ILE A 116 -16.42 -18.14 -21.12
N PHE A 117 -16.28 -17.90 -19.82
CA PHE A 117 -15.47 -18.75 -18.95
C PHE A 117 -16.36 -19.83 -18.35
N VAL A 118 -15.88 -21.08 -18.37
CA VAL A 118 -16.61 -22.23 -17.83
C VAL A 118 -15.74 -23.01 -16.86
N ASN A 119 -16.37 -23.66 -15.88
CA ASN A 119 -15.76 -24.61 -14.96
C ASN A 119 -16.87 -25.56 -14.46
N GLY A 120 -16.55 -26.63 -13.75
CA GLY A 120 -17.54 -27.50 -13.11
C GLY A 120 -16.92 -28.42 -12.07
N PRO A 121 -17.72 -28.96 -11.13
CA PRO A 121 -17.26 -29.85 -10.07
C PRO A 121 -16.88 -31.26 -10.57
N SER A 122 -17.09 -31.54 -11.85
CA SER A 122 -16.82 -32.82 -12.48
C SER A 122 -16.53 -32.63 -13.96
N ALA A 123 -15.74 -33.53 -14.55
CA ALA A 123 -15.43 -33.47 -15.96
C ALA A 123 -16.69 -33.60 -16.83
N ILE A 124 -16.81 -32.76 -17.86
CA ILE A 124 -17.89 -32.81 -18.86
C ILE A 124 -17.23 -32.86 -20.23
N SER A 125 -17.50 -33.93 -20.99
CA SER A 125 -16.96 -34.05 -22.35
C SER A 125 -17.48 -32.94 -23.25
N ALA A 126 -16.66 -32.51 -24.22
CA ALA A 126 -17.04 -31.47 -25.18
C ALA A 126 -18.39 -31.72 -25.85
N ALA A 127 -18.70 -32.99 -26.19
CA ALA A 127 -19.96 -33.36 -26.83
C ALA A 127 -21.20 -33.15 -25.95
N ASN A 128 -21.03 -33.18 -24.62
CA ASN A 128 -22.10 -33.04 -23.63
C ASN A 128 -22.31 -31.58 -23.18
N LEU A 129 -21.47 -30.65 -23.61
CA LEU A 129 -21.64 -29.24 -23.28
C LEU A 129 -22.87 -28.64 -23.99
N PRO A 130 -23.47 -27.57 -23.41
CA PRO A 130 -24.59 -26.87 -24.02
C PRO A 130 -24.30 -26.36 -25.43
N LYS A 131 -25.38 -26.11 -26.18
CA LYS A 131 -25.29 -25.27 -27.38
C LYS A 131 -25.47 -23.80 -27.00
N VAL A 132 -24.80 -22.92 -27.70
CA VAL A 132 -24.87 -21.46 -27.50
C VAL A 132 -25.57 -20.82 -28.69
N GLY A 133 -26.40 -19.81 -28.44
CA GLY A 133 -26.99 -18.94 -29.46
C GLY A 133 -27.03 -17.50 -28.98
N LEU A 134 -27.38 -16.58 -29.88
CA LEU A 134 -27.59 -15.16 -29.58
C LEU A 134 -29.04 -14.80 -29.86
N GLU A 135 -29.56 -13.78 -29.19
CA GLU A 135 -30.90 -13.25 -29.46
C GLU A 135 -30.90 -11.72 -29.52
N SER A 136 -31.68 -11.18 -30.45
CA SER A 136 -31.84 -9.74 -30.63
C SER A 136 -32.93 -9.17 -29.72
N SER A 137 -32.99 -7.85 -29.60
CA SER A 137 -34.05 -7.16 -28.85
C SER A 137 -35.45 -7.32 -29.45
N THR A 138 -35.57 -7.90 -30.65
CA THR A 138 -36.83 -8.29 -31.28
C THR A 138 -37.13 -9.78 -31.12
N ASN A 139 -36.43 -10.47 -30.22
CA ASN A 139 -36.56 -11.91 -29.92
C ASN A 139 -36.33 -12.81 -31.14
N VAL A 140 -35.43 -12.40 -32.05
CA VAL A 140 -34.97 -13.25 -33.15
C VAL A 140 -33.67 -13.90 -32.72
N SER A 141 -33.67 -15.23 -32.60
CA SER A 141 -32.48 -16.00 -32.23
C SER A 141 -31.65 -16.39 -33.46
N THR A 142 -30.34 -16.48 -33.30
CA THR A 142 -29.44 -17.13 -34.28
C THR A 142 -29.64 -18.65 -34.29
N PRO A 143 -29.13 -19.37 -35.31
CA PRO A 143 -28.75 -20.77 -35.13
C PRO A 143 -27.85 -20.96 -33.91
N THR A 144 -27.92 -22.13 -33.28
CA THR A 144 -27.07 -22.47 -32.14
C THR A 144 -25.83 -23.24 -32.57
N VAL A 145 -24.69 -22.98 -31.94
CA VAL A 145 -23.44 -23.73 -32.13
C VAL A 145 -23.12 -24.58 -30.91
N SER A 146 -22.39 -25.69 -31.09
CA SER A 146 -21.93 -26.48 -29.94
C SER A 146 -20.80 -25.76 -29.21
N MET A 147 -20.95 -25.51 -27.91
CA MET A 147 -19.89 -24.91 -27.09
C MET A 147 -18.62 -25.77 -27.08
N GLY A 148 -18.79 -27.09 -27.05
CA GLY A 148 -17.69 -28.05 -27.04
C GLY A 148 -16.78 -27.98 -28.27
N SER A 149 -17.26 -27.45 -29.40
CA SER A 149 -16.40 -27.22 -30.58
C SER A 149 -15.28 -26.21 -30.32
N TYR A 150 -15.37 -25.44 -29.23
CA TYR A 150 -14.42 -24.41 -28.83
C TYR A 150 -13.68 -24.75 -27.53
N LEU A 151 -13.79 -26.01 -27.09
CA LEU A 151 -13.09 -26.59 -25.93
C LEU A 151 -12.59 -27.99 -26.29
N LEU A 152 -11.29 -28.11 -26.59
CA LEU A 152 -10.64 -29.33 -27.09
C LEU A 152 -10.97 -30.61 -26.30
N SER A 153 -11.10 -30.52 -24.97
CA SER A 153 -11.36 -31.68 -24.08
C SER A 153 -12.62 -31.54 -23.22
N GLY A 154 -13.41 -30.47 -23.42
CA GLY A 154 -14.52 -30.11 -22.53
C GLY A 154 -14.03 -29.46 -21.23
N VAL A 155 -14.77 -29.67 -20.14
CA VAL A 155 -14.43 -29.23 -18.78
C VAL A 155 -13.70 -30.37 -18.08
N ASP A 156 -12.55 -30.07 -17.45
CA ASP A 156 -11.64 -31.08 -16.87
C ASP A 156 -12.07 -31.61 -15.49
N GLY A 157 -12.99 -30.92 -14.81
CA GLY A 157 -13.45 -31.26 -13.46
C GLY A 157 -12.55 -30.76 -12.34
N ASP A 158 -11.53 -29.96 -12.65
CA ASP A 158 -10.77 -29.20 -11.65
C ASP A 158 -11.52 -27.91 -11.32
N SER A 159 -12.20 -27.90 -10.16
CA SER A 159 -12.99 -26.76 -9.69
C SER A 159 -12.18 -25.49 -9.43
N THR A 160 -10.84 -25.52 -9.59
CA THR A 160 -9.97 -24.35 -9.43
C THR A 160 -9.50 -23.74 -10.77
N THR A 161 -9.69 -24.44 -11.90
CA THR A 161 -9.20 -24.01 -13.20
C THR A 161 -10.37 -23.68 -14.15
N TRP A 162 -10.52 -22.41 -14.51
CA TRP A 162 -11.53 -21.95 -15.47
C TRP A 162 -11.03 -22.09 -16.91
N GLN A 163 -11.87 -22.65 -17.80
CA GLN A 163 -11.58 -22.77 -19.22
C GLN A 163 -12.29 -21.67 -20.02
N ARG A 164 -11.55 -21.02 -20.92
CA ARG A 164 -12.08 -19.96 -21.79
C ARG A 164 -12.65 -20.54 -23.09
N VAL A 165 -13.92 -20.28 -23.34
CA VAL A 165 -14.61 -20.54 -24.62
C VAL A 165 -14.60 -19.27 -25.45
N SER A 166 -14.17 -19.35 -26.71
CA SER A 166 -14.19 -18.23 -27.66
C SER A 166 -14.93 -18.65 -28.92
N ILE A 167 -16.15 -18.13 -29.10
CA ILE A 167 -17.02 -18.47 -30.23
C ILE A 167 -17.07 -17.28 -31.19
N PRO A 168 -16.50 -17.38 -32.39
CA PRO A 168 -16.63 -16.34 -33.40
C PRO A 168 -18.09 -16.03 -33.74
N LEU A 169 -18.46 -14.77 -33.88
CA LEU A 169 -19.82 -14.33 -34.21
C LEU A 169 -20.27 -14.89 -35.58
N ASN A 170 -19.34 -15.04 -36.52
CA ASN A 170 -19.63 -15.67 -37.81
C ASN A 170 -19.97 -17.17 -37.71
N ALA A 171 -19.69 -17.83 -36.58
CA ALA A 171 -20.09 -19.22 -36.37
C ALA A 171 -21.61 -19.37 -36.23
N PHE A 172 -22.32 -18.29 -35.92
CA PHE A 172 -23.78 -18.27 -35.85
C PHE A 172 -24.44 -17.93 -37.21
N GLU A 173 -23.65 -17.82 -38.29
CA GLU A 173 -24.18 -17.60 -39.64
C GLU A 173 -24.75 -18.89 -40.28
N PRO A 174 -25.78 -18.79 -41.13
CA PRO A 174 -26.51 -17.56 -41.47
C PRO A 174 -27.42 -17.10 -40.33
N TYR A 175 -27.43 -15.80 -40.02
CA TYR A 175 -28.14 -15.25 -38.86
C TYR A 175 -29.68 -15.35 -38.92
N GLY A 176 -30.27 -15.75 -40.03
CA GLY A 176 -31.72 -16.07 -40.09
C GLY A 176 -32.66 -14.93 -39.67
N GLY A 177 -32.26 -13.66 -39.87
CA GLY A 177 -33.02 -12.47 -39.48
C GLY A 177 -32.57 -11.82 -38.17
N PHE A 178 -31.66 -12.44 -37.42
CA PHE A 178 -30.98 -11.79 -36.30
C PHE A 178 -30.08 -10.65 -36.81
N SER A 179 -30.05 -9.53 -36.05
CA SER A 179 -29.18 -8.39 -36.33
C SER A 179 -28.19 -8.18 -35.18
N LEU A 180 -26.91 -8.15 -35.52
CA LEU A 180 -25.82 -7.79 -34.61
C LEU A 180 -25.99 -6.36 -34.05
N SER A 181 -26.70 -5.46 -34.76
CA SER A 181 -26.94 -4.11 -34.27
C SER A 181 -27.86 -4.03 -33.06
N ASN A 182 -28.62 -5.10 -32.82
CA ASN A 182 -29.70 -5.16 -31.83
C ASN A 182 -29.51 -6.35 -30.89
N PHE A 183 -28.28 -6.77 -30.61
CA PHE A 183 -27.98 -7.90 -29.72
C PHE A 183 -28.50 -7.61 -28.31
N LYS A 184 -29.12 -8.61 -27.68
CA LYS A 184 -29.75 -8.49 -26.34
C LYS A 184 -29.18 -9.51 -25.36
N ASP A 185 -29.04 -10.78 -25.76
CA ASP A 185 -28.63 -11.85 -24.86
C ASP A 185 -27.84 -12.98 -25.52
N VAL A 186 -27.13 -13.73 -24.67
CA VAL A 186 -26.56 -15.04 -24.99
C VAL A 186 -27.46 -16.11 -24.39
N ASN A 187 -27.80 -17.13 -25.16
CA ASN A 187 -28.60 -18.24 -24.68
C ASN A 187 -27.86 -19.58 -24.74
N PHE A 188 -28.10 -20.41 -23.72
CA PHE A 188 -27.64 -21.78 -23.63
C PHE A 188 -28.82 -22.72 -23.82
N SER A 189 -28.63 -23.78 -24.58
CA SER A 189 -29.69 -24.73 -24.89
C SER A 189 -29.20 -26.17 -24.94
N GLN A 190 -30.16 -27.08 -24.88
CA GLN A 190 -29.93 -28.51 -24.88
C GLN A 190 -28.96 -28.97 -26.00
N GLY A 191 -27.89 -29.64 -25.55
CA GLY A 191 -26.94 -30.38 -26.37
C GLY A 191 -27.42 -31.81 -26.65
N ILE A 192 -26.52 -32.79 -26.52
CA ILE A 192 -26.84 -34.21 -26.69
C ILE A 192 -27.78 -34.68 -25.56
N ALA A 193 -28.75 -35.52 -25.92
CA ALA A 193 -29.69 -36.12 -24.99
C ALA A 193 -29.18 -37.45 -24.45
N ASP A 194 -28.30 -37.40 -23.45
CA ASP A 194 -27.67 -38.58 -22.83
C ASP A 194 -28.29 -38.97 -21.47
N ASN A 195 -29.29 -38.21 -20.99
CA ASN A 195 -29.89 -38.36 -19.67
C ASN A 195 -28.91 -38.24 -18.48
N THR A 196 -27.73 -37.66 -18.68
CA THR A 196 -26.77 -37.39 -17.62
C THR A 196 -27.09 -36.07 -16.94
N LEU A 197 -27.01 -36.04 -15.60
CA LEU A 197 -27.07 -34.79 -14.84
C LEU A 197 -25.70 -34.11 -14.91
N ASN A 198 -25.63 -32.92 -15.49
CA ASN A 198 -24.42 -32.12 -15.62
C ASN A 198 -24.53 -30.85 -14.78
N THR A 199 -23.40 -30.38 -14.25
CA THR A 199 -23.29 -29.13 -13.49
C THR A 199 -22.12 -28.31 -14.03
N LEU A 200 -22.38 -27.06 -14.41
CA LEU A 200 -21.43 -26.15 -15.03
C LEU A 200 -21.56 -24.77 -14.40
N TRP A 201 -20.45 -24.19 -13.99
CA TRP A 201 -20.34 -22.78 -13.68
C TRP A 201 -19.98 -22.00 -14.94
N ILE A 202 -20.65 -20.88 -15.16
CA ILE A 202 -20.42 -19.96 -16.27
C ILE A 202 -20.14 -18.56 -15.72
N ASP A 203 -19.14 -17.89 -16.27
CA ASP A 203 -18.74 -16.56 -15.81
C ASP A 203 -18.17 -15.71 -16.94
N ASN A 204 -18.13 -14.40 -16.74
CA ASN A 204 -17.45 -13.43 -17.60
C ASN A 204 -17.85 -13.58 -19.10
N ILE A 205 -19.17 -13.57 -19.35
CA ILE A 205 -19.78 -13.62 -20.68
C ILE A 205 -19.65 -12.24 -21.34
N ARG A 206 -18.88 -12.15 -22.42
CA ARG A 206 -18.61 -10.89 -23.14
C ARG A 206 -18.68 -11.05 -24.65
N ILE A 207 -19.03 -9.97 -25.35
CA ILE A 207 -18.78 -9.83 -26.79
C ILE A 207 -17.54 -8.96 -26.97
N VAL A 208 -16.49 -9.48 -27.61
CA VAL A 208 -15.17 -8.85 -27.71
C VAL A 208 -14.84 -8.38 -29.13
N ALA A 209 -14.12 -7.27 -29.24
CA ALA A 209 -13.84 -6.64 -30.54
C ALA A 209 -12.89 -7.47 -31.42
N LYS A 210 -12.98 -7.27 -32.74
CA LYS A 210 -12.09 -7.92 -33.73
C LYS A 210 -10.64 -7.50 -33.52
N VAL A 211 -9.82 -8.43 -33.07
CA VAL A 211 -8.37 -8.23 -32.94
C VAL A 211 -7.75 -8.42 -34.33
N SER A 212 -7.29 -7.33 -34.93
CA SER A 212 -6.79 -7.32 -36.32
C SER A 212 -5.49 -8.10 -36.54
N VAL A 213 -4.83 -8.57 -35.48
CA VAL A 213 -3.66 -9.45 -35.51
C VAL A 213 -3.71 -10.33 -34.26
N VAL A 214 -3.82 -11.66 -34.39
CA VAL A 214 -3.53 -12.53 -33.23
C VAL A 214 -2.06 -12.37 -32.94
N ASP A 215 -1.76 -11.59 -31.91
CA ASP A 215 -0.42 -11.43 -31.41
C ASP A 215 0.06 -12.76 -30.81
N THR A 216 0.76 -13.56 -31.61
CA THR A 216 1.34 -14.83 -31.18
C THR A 216 2.66 -14.64 -30.44
N THR A 217 3.06 -13.40 -30.14
CA THR A 217 4.30 -13.16 -29.40
C THR A 217 4.21 -13.74 -28.00
N ILE A 218 5.15 -14.61 -27.69
CA ILE A 218 5.33 -15.17 -26.35
C ILE A 218 6.01 -14.08 -25.50
N PRO A 219 5.52 -13.79 -24.29
CA PRO A 219 6.18 -12.86 -23.39
C PRO A 219 7.61 -13.28 -23.06
N ARG A 220 8.46 -12.31 -22.73
CA ARG A 220 9.80 -12.62 -22.22
C ARG A 220 9.68 -13.23 -20.82
N ALA A 221 10.61 -14.15 -20.50
CA ALA A 221 10.71 -14.69 -19.15
C ALA A 221 11.00 -13.56 -18.14
N PRO A 222 10.30 -13.53 -16.99
CA PRO A 222 10.62 -12.62 -15.90
C PRO A 222 12.08 -12.73 -15.50
N GLN A 223 12.70 -11.60 -15.16
CA GLN A 223 14.12 -11.51 -14.82
C GLN A 223 14.30 -11.17 -13.35
N ASN A 224 15.48 -11.45 -12.80
CA ASN A 224 15.87 -11.09 -11.44
C ASN A 224 14.87 -11.57 -10.38
N LEU A 225 14.37 -12.80 -10.53
CA LEU A 225 13.54 -13.44 -9.51
C LEU A 225 14.38 -13.58 -8.23
N ILE A 226 13.85 -13.05 -7.13
CA ILE A 226 14.44 -13.17 -5.79
C ILE A 226 13.40 -13.68 -4.80
N THR A 227 13.86 -14.21 -3.67
CA THR A 227 12.98 -14.66 -2.59
C THR A 227 13.39 -14.09 -1.24
N LEU A 228 12.42 -13.98 -0.35
CA LEU A 228 12.60 -13.65 1.06
C LEU A 228 11.88 -14.69 1.91
N ALA A 229 12.59 -15.26 2.88
CA ALA A 229 12.02 -16.17 3.87
C ALA A 229 11.42 -15.37 5.04
N GLY A 230 10.23 -15.77 5.49
CA GLY A 230 9.65 -15.38 6.77
C GLY A 230 9.11 -16.59 7.52
N ASP A 231 8.41 -16.34 8.62
CA ASP A 231 7.76 -17.39 9.40
C ASP A 231 6.52 -17.90 8.68
N LYS A 232 6.59 -19.13 8.18
CA LYS A 232 5.55 -19.74 7.32
C LYS A 232 5.20 -18.85 6.13
N SER A 233 6.19 -18.14 5.58
CA SER A 233 5.99 -17.31 4.39
C SER A 233 7.22 -17.33 3.49
N ALA A 234 6.97 -17.29 2.18
CA ALA A 234 7.98 -17.04 1.17
C ALA A 234 7.48 -15.92 0.25
N MET A 235 8.20 -14.81 0.20
CA MET A 235 7.85 -13.68 -0.67
C MET A 235 8.76 -13.72 -1.90
N LEU A 236 8.16 -13.52 -3.06
CA LEU A 236 8.81 -13.55 -4.36
C LEU A 236 8.65 -12.21 -5.05
N TYR A 237 9.70 -11.78 -5.75
CA TYR A 237 9.71 -10.55 -6.52
C TYR A 237 10.58 -10.72 -7.75
N TRP A 238 10.22 -10.03 -8.83
CA TRP A 238 10.95 -10.06 -10.09
C TRP A 238 10.82 -8.70 -10.79
N ASP A 239 11.66 -8.45 -11.78
CA ASP A 239 11.53 -7.22 -12.56
C ASP A 239 10.26 -7.26 -13.41
N PRO A 240 9.49 -6.15 -13.49
CA PRO A 240 8.27 -6.12 -14.27
C PRO A 240 8.56 -6.24 -15.77
N ASN A 241 7.81 -7.13 -16.43
CA ASN A 241 7.69 -7.19 -17.87
C ASN A 241 7.07 -5.90 -18.43
N THR A 242 7.50 -5.48 -19.62
CA THR A 242 7.11 -4.19 -20.24
C THR A 242 6.19 -4.36 -21.44
N GLU A 243 5.85 -5.59 -21.79
CA GLU A 243 4.98 -5.94 -22.91
C GLU A 243 3.59 -5.33 -22.74
N SER A 244 3.07 -4.68 -23.79
CA SER A 244 1.78 -3.99 -23.73
C SER A 244 0.57 -4.91 -23.63
N ASN A 245 0.76 -6.19 -23.99
CA ASN A 245 -0.25 -7.26 -23.95
C ASN A 245 -0.07 -8.16 -22.71
N LEU A 246 0.74 -7.76 -21.72
CA LEU A 246 0.93 -8.53 -20.48
C LEU A 246 -0.40 -8.62 -19.72
N LEU A 247 -0.81 -9.84 -19.38
CA LEU A 247 -1.96 -10.13 -18.51
C LEU A 247 -1.52 -10.26 -17.04
N GLY A 248 -0.38 -10.89 -16.79
CA GLY A 248 0.14 -11.10 -15.42
C GLY A 248 1.20 -12.20 -15.36
N TYR A 249 1.32 -12.87 -14.21
CA TYR A 249 2.33 -13.88 -13.95
C TYR A 249 1.76 -15.14 -13.31
N ASN A 250 2.24 -16.31 -13.75
CA ASN A 250 1.99 -17.59 -13.07
C ASN A 250 3.23 -18.01 -12.29
N ILE A 251 3.00 -18.46 -11.06
CA ILE A 251 4.03 -18.88 -10.10
C ILE A 251 3.99 -20.40 -10.00
N TYR A 252 5.14 -21.01 -10.14
CA TYR A 252 5.31 -22.46 -10.09
C TYR A 252 6.22 -22.84 -8.93
N ARG A 253 5.84 -23.88 -8.18
CA ARG A 253 6.54 -24.34 -6.97
C ARG A 253 6.86 -25.83 -7.02
N SER A 254 8.00 -26.23 -6.46
CA SER A 254 8.42 -27.62 -6.25
C SER A 254 9.08 -27.81 -4.89
N PHE A 255 9.07 -29.04 -4.37
CA PHE A 255 9.81 -29.45 -3.16
C PHE A 255 11.26 -29.86 -3.45
N ALA A 256 11.65 -29.97 -4.72
CA ALA A 256 13.00 -30.33 -5.15
C ALA A 256 13.42 -29.57 -6.40
N LEU A 257 14.70 -29.24 -6.53
CA LEU A 257 15.25 -28.47 -7.65
C LEU A 257 14.91 -29.11 -9.01
N ALA A 258 15.11 -30.42 -9.13
CA ALA A 258 14.79 -31.23 -10.32
C ALA A 258 13.45 -31.99 -10.16
N GLY A 259 12.52 -31.45 -9.38
CA GLY A 259 11.20 -32.04 -9.12
C GLY A 259 10.12 -31.58 -10.10
N THR A 260 8.89 -32.09 -9.89
CA THR A 260 7.70 -31.61 -10.59
C THR A 260 7.25 -30.27 -10.01
N TYR A 261 7.14 -29.26 -10.88
CA TYR A 261 6.64 -27.93 -10.50
C TYR A 261 5.15 -27.82 -10.76
N THR A 262 4.41 -27.30 -9.79
CA THR A 262 2.96 -27.07 -9.89
C THR A 262 2.67 -25.56 -9.84
N LYS A 263 1.76 -25.08 -10.68
CA LYS A 263 1.23 -23.71 -10.59
C LYS A 263 0.47 -23.55 -9.26
N ILE A 264 0.71 -22.46 -8.53
CA ILE A 264 0.15 -22.26 -7.17
C ILE A 264 -0.82 -21.09 -7.05
N ASN A 265 -0.89 -20.22 -8.04
CA ASN A 265 -1.88 -19.14 -8.12
C ASN A 265 -3.04 -19.54 -9.04
N PRO A 266 -4.31 -19.25 -8.72
CA PRO A 266 -5.45 -19.64 -9.57
C PRO A 266 -5.46 -18.86 -10.90
N SER A 267 -5.27 -17.54 -10.83
CA SER A 267 -5.22 -16.62 -11.97
C SER A 267 -3.89 -15.86 -12.01
N PRO A 268 -3.42 -15.41 -13.19
CA PRO A 268 -2.19 -14.64 -13.30
C PRO A 268 -2.20 -13.41 -12.38
N VAL A 269 -1.17 -13.25 -11.55
CA VAL A 269 -1.05 -12.06 -10.71
C VAL A 269 -0.56 -10.88 -11.53
N SER A 270 -1.13 -9.71 -11.33
CA SER A 270 -0.79 -8.49 -12.07
C SER A 270 0.45 -7.78 -11.53
N SER A 271 0.71 -7.92 -10.24
CA SER A 271 1.90 -7.37 -9.58
C SER A 271 3.14 -8.22 -9.87
N PRO A 272 4.34 -7.62 -9.97
CA PRO A 272 5.60 -8.36 -10.15
C PRO A 272 6.10 -8.96 -8.83
N SER A 273 5.17 -9.47 -8.02
CA SER A 273 5.41 -10.02 -6.70
C SER A 273 4.35 -11.05 -6.30
N PHE A 274 4.71 -11.95 -5.39
CA PHE A 274 3.80 -12.96 -4.85
C PHE A 274 4.20 -13.34 -3.42
N ALA A 275 3.23 -13.62 -2.54
CA ALA A 275 3.49 -14.17 -1.22
C ALA A 275 2.90 -15.58 -1.13
N ASP A 276 3.76 -16.59 -1.04
CA ASP A 276 3.37 -17.94 -0.72
C ASP A 276 3.27 -18.09 0.80
N LEU A 277 2.03 -18.07 1.28
CA LEU A 277 1.69 -18.21 2.69
C LEU A 277 1.36 -19.66 3.08
N ASN A 278 1.37 -20.59 2.12
CA ASN A 278 1.07 -22.00 2.32
C ASN A 278 2.36 -22.83 2.32
N VAL A 279 3.31 -22.41 3.18
CA VAL A 279 4.63 -23.02 3.33
C VAL A 279 4.95 -23.31 4.79
N SER A 280 5.78 -24.32 5.03
CA SER A 280 6.22 -24.72 6.38
C SER A 280 7.67 -24.35 6.65
N ASN A 281 7.96 -23.96 7.89
CA ASN A 281 9.33 -23.68 8.30
C ASN A 281 10.22 -24.91 8.20
N GLY A 282 11.47 -24.70 7.79
CA GLY A 282 12.48 -25.75 7.63
C GLY A 282 12.35 -26.58 6.34
N GLN A 283 11.25 -26.46 5.60
CA GLN A 283 11.11 -27.07 4.27
C GLN A 283 11.66 -26.11 3.20
N THR A 284 12.58 -26.59 2.36
CA THR A 284 13.04 -25.83 1.19
C THR A 284 12.03 -25.97 0.05
N TYR A 285 11.66 -24.84 -0.55
CA TYR A 285 10.81 -24.75 -1.72
C TYR A 285 11.57 -24.10 -2.87
N TYR A 286 11.29 -24.54 -4.09
CA TYR A 286 11.88 -24.04 -5.32
C TYR A 286 10.81 -23.38 -6.18
N TYR A 287 11.11 -22.22 -6.75
CA TYR A 287 10.15 -21.45 -7.54
C TYR A 287 10.73 -20.99 -8.86
N PHE A 288 9.87 -20.91 -9.88
CA PHE A 288 10.07 -20.07 -11.05
C PHE A 288 8.76 -19.36 -11.39
N VAL A 289 8.86 -18.29 -12.19
CA VAL A 289 7.73 -17.47 -12.61
C VAL A 289 7.69 -17.42 -14.14
N ARG A 290 6.48 -17.34 -14.70
CA ARG A 290 6.25 -17.11 -16.12
C ARG A 290 5.31 -15.93 -16.33
N ALA A 291 5.66 -15.05 -17.27
CA ALA A 291 4.76 -14.00 -17.72
C ALA A 291 3.69 -14.58 -18.64
N VAL A 292 2.48 -14.04 -18.55
CA VAL A 292 1.29 -14.46 -19.31
C VAL A 292 0.77 -13.26 -20.07
N ASN A 293 0.49 -13.40 -21.37
CA ASN A 293 -0.16 -12.33 -22.15
C ASN A 293 -1.69 -12.47 -22.17
N THR A 294 -2.38 -11.47 -22.74
CA THR A 294 -3.84 -11.46 -22.92
C THR A 294 -4.37 -12.60 -23.81
N ASN A 295 -3.49 -13.27 -24.56
CA ASN A 295 -3.80 -14.46 -25.36
C ASN A 295 -3.56 -15.77 -24.60
N GLN A 296 -3.24 -15.70 -23.30
CA GLN A 296 -2.94 -16.84 -22.42
C GLN A 296 -1.67 -17.62 -22.79
N ASN A 297 -0.76 -17.03 -23.58
CA ASN A 297 0.55 -17.62 -23.82
C ASN A 297 1.47 -17.33 -22.63
N GLU A 298 2.13 -18.36 -22.11
CA GLU A 298 3.16 -18.23 -21.08
C GLU A 298 4.56 -18.09 -21.68
N SER A 299 5.40 -17.29 -21.03
CA SER A 299 6.83 -17.19 -21.31
C SER A 299 7.58 -18.50 -20.98
N PRO A 300 8.86 -18.63 -21.41
CA PRO A 300 9.80 -19.52 -20.75
C PRO A 300 9.89 -19.23 -19.24
N ASN A 301 10.41 -20.19 -18.47
CA ASN A 301 10.65 -20.01 -17.03
C ASN A 301 11.64 -18.86 -16.80
N SER A 302 11.41 -18.08 -15.74
CA SER A 302 12.50 -17.34 -15.09
C SER A 302 13.60 -18.29 -14.58
N ASP A 303 14.69 -17.71 -14.07
CA ASP A 303 15.62 -18.46 -13.23
C ASP A 303 14.87 -19.09 -12.04
N THR A 304 15.36 -20.24 -11.60
CA THR A 304 14.81 -20.95 -10.45
C THR A 304 15.50 -20.49 -9.17
N VAL A 305 14.69 -20.16 -8.16
CA VAL A 305 15.15 -19.73 -6.83
C VAL A 305 14.72 -20.72 -5.77
N ALA A 306 15.48 -20.80 -4.68
CA ALA A 306 15.15 -21.62 -3.52
C ALA A 306 14.97 -20.76 -2.28
N VAL A 307 14.02 -21.13 -1.42
CA VAL A 307 13.75 -20.46 -0.15
C VAL A 307 13.40 -21.49 0.91
N THR A 308 13.87 -21.26 2.14
CA THR A 308 13.53 -22.09 3.30
C THR A 308 12.91 -21.18 4.36
N PRO A 309 11.58 -21.17 4.52
CA PRO A 309 10.91 -20.41 5.57
C PRO A 309 11.45 -20.77 6.96
N LYS A 310 11.45 -19.81 7.87
CA LYS A 310 11.92 -19.99 9.25
C LYS A 310 11.14 -19.10 10.20
N GLY A 311 10.91 -19.60 11.41
CA GLY A 311 10.33 -18.79 12.48
C GLY A 311 11.27 -17.66 12.88
N PHE A 312 10.72 -16.53 13.31
CA PHE A 312 11.51 -15.42 13.84
C PHE A 312 12.09 -15.80 15.20
N VAL A 313 13.41 -15.72 15.36
CA VAL A 313 14.08 -15.95 16.65
C VAL A 313 14.18 -14.69 17.50
N SER A 314 13.91 -13.51 16.92
CA SER A 314 13.91 -12.23 17.61
C SER A 314 13.00 -11.20 16.92
N ASP A 315 12.64 -10.16 17.64
CA ASP A 315 11.92 -8.99 17.09
C ASP A 315 12.70 -8.34 15.94
N ASP A 316 14.04 -8.35 15.99
CA ASP A 316 14.88 -7.76 14.95
C ASP A 316 14.76 -8.51 13.61
N GLU A 317 14.64 -9.85 13.63
CA GLU A 317 14.36 -10.62 12.41
C GLU A 317 12.97 -10.33 11.83
N PHE A 318 11.98 -10.09 12.70
CA PHE A 318 10.66 -9.67 12.24
C PHE A 318 10.68 -8.27 11.65
N LEU A 319 11.34 -7.31 12.31
CA LEU A 319 11.48 -5.94 11.82
C LEU A 319 12.25 -5.90 10.49
N GLU A 320 13.28 -6.73 10.32
CA GLU A 320 13.98 -6.88 9.05
C GLU A 320 13.03 -7.29 7.93
N LEU A 321 12.17 -8.30 8.17
CA LEU A 321 11.18 -8.70 7.18
C LEU A 321 10.17 -7.60 6.91
N LEU A 322 9.62 -6.98 7.97
CA LEU A 322 8.64 -5.90 7.88
C LEU A 322 9.16 -4.75 7.02
N GLN A 323 10.37 -4.27 7.31
CA GLN A 323 11.00 -3.19 6.56
C GLN A 323 11.32 -3.61 5.13
N ARG A 324 11.84 -4.82 4.91
CA ARG A 324 12.17 -5.31 3.57
C ARG A 324 10.92 -5.44 2.69
N THR A 325 9.82 -5.97 3.22
CA THR A 325 8.56 -6.08 2.46
C THR A 325 7.95 -4.71 2.19
N ALA A 326 7.99 -3.80 3.17
CA ALA A 326 7.53 -2.42 2.97
C ALA A 326 8.39 -1.68 1.93
N PHE A 327 9.71 -1.86 1.92
CA PHE A 327 10.58 -1.33 0.86
C PHE A 327 10.21 -1.87 -0.52
N ASN A 328 9.93 -3.17 -0.61
CA ASN A 328 9.63 -3.81 -1.89
C ASN A 328 8.37 -3.21 -2.55
N TYR A 329 7.43 -2.67 -1.78
CA TYR A 329 6.35 -1.83 -2.33
C TYR A 329 6.92 -0.66 -3.15
N PHE A 330 7.75 0.17 -2.53
CA PHE A 330 8.35 1.35 -3.18
C PHE A 330 9.30 1.00 -4.33
N TRP A 331 9.83 -0.22 -4.35
CA TRP A 331 10.72 -0.66 -5.41
C TRP A 331 9.99 -1.19 -6.63
N TYR A 332 9.01 -2.07 -6.42
CA TYR A 332 8.32 -2.84 -7.47
C TYR A 332 7.00 -2.21 -7.93
N GLU A 333 6.34 -1.39 -7.10
CA GLU A 333 5.18 -0.57 -7.50
C GLU A 333 5.58 0.79 -8.10
N ALA A 334 6.89 1.03 -8.23
CA ALA A 334 7.42 2.18 -8.93
C ALA A 334 7.46 1.93 -10.45
N ASN A 335 7.09 2.94 -11.23
CA ASN A 335 7.36 2.96 -12.65
C ASN A 335 8.87 3.22 -12.87
N PRO A 336 9.64 2.26 -13.40
CA PRO A 336 11.09 2.39 -13.53
C PRO A 336 11.51 3.48 -14.53
N SER A 337 10.63 3.89 -15.45
CA SER A 337 10.94 4.90 -16.47
C SER A 337 10.85 6.34 -15.99
N ASN A 338 10.09 6.61 -14.92
CA ASN A 338 9.86 7.97 -14.42
C ASN A 338 9.98 8.10 -12.89
N GLY A 339 10.10 6.99 -12.16
CA GLY A 339 10.27 6.96 -10.71
C GLY A 339 9.01 7.25 -9.89
N LEU A 340 7.86 7.42 -10.54
CA LEU A 340 6.58 7.55 -9.83
C LEU A 340 6.20 6.25 -9.15
N ILE A 341 5.63 6.34 -7.95
CA ILE A 341 5.20 5.21 -7.14
C ILE A 341 3.68 5.26 -7.04
N ARG A 342 3.02 4.11 -7.26
CA ARG A 342 1.57 4.01 -7.08
C ARG A 342 1.16 4.45 -5.67
N ASP A 343 -0.06 4.94 -5.57
CA ASP A 343 -0.70 5.22 -4.28
C ASP A 343 -1.02 3.93 -3.51
N ARG A 344 -1.49 2.91 -4.25
CA ARG A 344 -1.84 1.60 -3.73
C ARG A 344 -1.49 0.46 -4.68
N SER A 345 -1.48 -0.76 -4.17
CA SER A 345 -1.15 -1.98 -4.93
C SER A 345 -2.13 -2.33 -6.05
N GLU A 346 -3.31 -1.71 -6.09
CA GLU A 346 -4.25 -1.86 -7.20
C GLU A 346 -3.56 -1.48 -8.54
N PRO A 347 -3.49 -2.39 -9.53
CA PRO A 347 -2.72 -2.18 -10.76
C PRO A 347 -3.05 -0.92 -11.54
N THR A 348 -4.31 -0.47 -11.46
CA THR A 348 -4.81 0.73 -12.14
C THR A 348 -4.63 2.02 -11.36
N SER A 349 -4.07 1.96 -10.15
CA SER A 349 -3.87 3.09 -9.26
C SER A 349 -3.00 4.20 -9.87
N ALA A 350 -3.35 5.44 -9.54
CA ALA A 350 -2.54 6.62 -9.81
C ALA A 350 -1.23 6.61 -9.00
N ALA A 351 -0.29 7.47 -9.35
CA ALA A 351 0.86 7.75 -8.49
C ALA A 351 0.47 8.70 -7.36
N SER A 352 0.97 8.47 -6.14
CA SER A 352 0.90 9.45 -5.05
C SER A 352 2.25 10.10 -4.83
N ILE A 353 2.30 11.44 -4.82
CA ILE A 353 3.56 12.16 -4.58
C ILE A 353 4.06 12.00 -3.13
N ALA A 354 3.16 11.76 -2.18
CA ALA A 354 3.52 11.43 -0.80
C ALA A 354 4.21 10.06 -0.72
N ALA A 355 3.67 9.05 -1.42
CA ALA A 355 4.29 7.73 -1.55
C ALA A 355 5.69 7.84 -2.18
N VAL A 356 5.89 8.72 -3.17
CA VAL A 356 7.21 9.01 -3.73
C VAL A 356 8.15 9.59 -2.67
N GLY A 357 7.71 10.55 -1.84
CA GLY A 357 8.52 11.11 -0.76
C GLY A 357 9.00 10.05 0.24
N PHE A 358 8.09 9.17 0.67
CA PHE A 358 8.45 8.02 1.51
C PHE A 358 9.40 7.06 0.79
N GLY A 359 9.14 6.74 -0.49
CA GLY A 359 9.96 5.84 -1.30
C GLY A 359 11.39 6.32 -1.56
N LEU A 360 11.60 7.62 -1.73
CA LEU A 360 12.93 8.22 -1.82
C LEU A 360 13.74 7.99 -0.54
N THR A 361 13.07 8.03 0.62
CA THR A 361 13.70 7.75 1.90
C THR A 361 13.96 6.25 2.09
N ALA A 362 12.96 5.41 1.77
CA ALA A 362 13.06 3.96 1.78
C ALA A 362 14.21 3.43 0.88
N THR A 363 14.53 4.13 -0.21
CA THR A 363 15.67 3.81 -1.08
C THR A 363 17.00 3.91 -0.34
N GLY A 364 17.19 4.92 0.50
CA GLY A 364 18.40 5.02 1.34
C GLY A 364 18.49 3.88 2.35
N ILE A 365 17.38 3.60 3.04
CA ILE A 365 17.27 2.46 3.98
C ILE A 365 17.68 1.16 3.27
N ALA A 366 17.14 0.88 2.09
CA ALA A 366 17.47 -0.33 1.35
C ALA A 366 18.94 -0.44 0.94
N ILE A 367 19.62 0.69 0.68
CA ILE A 367 21.06 0.69 0.42
C ILE A 367 21.83 0.33 1.69
N ASP A 368 21.47 0.92 2.83
CA ASP A 368 22.14 0.65 4.12
C ASP A 368 22.01 -0.82 4.54
N HIS A 369 20.86 -1.44 4.26
CA HIS A 369 20.61 -2.86 4.49
C HIS A 369 21.17 -3.78 3.40
N GLY A 370 21.74 -3.24 2.32
CA GLY A 370 22.31 -4.02 1.21
C GLY A 370 21.27 -4.73 0.34
N TRP A 371 20.01 -4.33 0.45
CA TRP A 371 18.87 -4.87 -0.31
C TRP A 371 18.90 -4.48 -1.79
N ILE A 372 19.47 -3.31 -2.07
CA ILE A 372 19.81 -2.81 -3.40
C ILE A 372 21.21 -2.18 -3.36
N THR A 373 21.84 -2.02 -4.52
CA THR A 373 23.13 -1.33 -4.60
C THR A 373 22.95 0.18 -4.58
N ARG A 374 23.94 0.91 -4.05
CA ARG A 374 23.93 2.38 -4.06
C ARG A 374 23.78 2.99 -5.47
N PRO A 375 24.46 2.50 -6.52
CA PRO A 375 24.23 2.99 -7.88
C PRO A 375 22.80 2.79 -8.36
N ALA A 376 22.19 1.62 -8.12
CA ALA A 376 20.80 1.37 -8.52
C ALA A 376 19.81 2.31 -7.81
N GLY A 377 20.01 2.58 -6.53
CA GLY A 377 19.20 3.55 -5.79
C GLY A 377 19.44 4.99 -6.23
N ALA A 378 20.68 5.36 -6.57
CA ALA A 378 21.01 6.67 -7.13
C ALA A 378 20.36 6.89 -8.50
N ASP A 379 20.39 5.89 -9.39
CA ASP A 379 19.76 5.97 -10.72
C ASP A 379 18.22 6.10 -10.60
N ARG A 380 17.59 5.33 -9.69
CA ARG A 380 16.15 5.47 -9.39
C ARG A 380 15.81 6.87 -8.87
N THR A 381 16.62 7.38 -7.95
CA THR A 381 16.44 8.72 -7.37
C THR A 381 16.59 9.80 -8.43
N LEU A 382 17.64 9.76 -9.25
CA LEU A 382 17.88 10.72 -10.32
C LEU A 382 16.75 10.71 -11.35
N THR A 383 16.27 9.53 -11.74
CA THR A 383 15.13 9.37 -12.67
C THR A 383 13.89 10.06 -12.11
N THR A 384 13.58 9.81 -10.83
CA THR A 384 12.45 10.42 -10.12
C THR A 384 12.56 11.95 -10.11
N LEU A 385 13.68 12.50 -9.64
CA LEU A 385 13.87 13.96 -9.57
C LEU A 385 13.86 14.61 -10.96
N THR A 386 14.38 13.92 -11.97
CA THR A 386 14.34 14.39 -13.36
C THR A 386 12.91 14.53 -13.85
N THR A 387 12.02 13.58 -13.53
CA THR A 387 10.59 13.67 -13.84
C THR A 387 9.96 14.90 -13.18
N PHE A 388 10.12 15.06 -11.86
CA PHE A 388 9.55 16.21 -11.14
C PHE A 388 10.12 17.56 -11.59
N TRP A 389 11.35 17.58 -12.09
CA TRP A 389 11.95 18.80 -12.63
C TRP A 389 11.45 19.12 -14.04
N ARG A 390 11.45 18.14 -14.95
CA ARG A 390 11.20 18.35 -16.39
C ARG A 390 9.74 18.44 -16.77
N GLN A 391 8.84 17.78 -16.03
CA GLN A 391 7.41 17.83 -16.35
C GLN A 391 6.87 19.27 -16.18
N PRO A 392 5.99 19.73 -17.10
CA PRO A 392 5.59 21.13 -17.14
C PRO A 392 4.73 21.50 -15.94
N GLN A 393 4.96 22.71 -15.41
CA GLN A 393 4.07 23.36 -14.45
C GLN A 393 3.22 24.44 -15.13
N GLY A 394 2.01 24.68 -14.62
CA GLY A 394 1.08 25.63 -15.20
C GLY A 394 -0.27 25.66 -14.47
N SER A 395 -1.08 26.68 -14.74
CA SER A 395 -2.42 26.82 -14.14
C SER A 395 -3.50 26.09 -14.91
N GLU A 396 -3.15 25.42 -16.01
CA GLU A 396 -4.06 24.66 -16.84
C GLU A 396 -4.53 23.37 -16.15
N ALA A 397 -5.79 22.98 -16.38
CA ALA A 397 -6.42 21.83 -15.72
C ALA A 397 -5.80 20.48 -16.06
N THR A 398 -5.13 20.36 -17.20
CA THR A 398 -4.57 19.11 -17.71
C THR A 398 -3.15 19.31 -18.24
N GLY A 399 -2.39 18.20 -18.32
CA GLY A 399 -1.06 18.20 -18.93
C GLY A 399 0.03 18.89 -18.10
N LYS A 400 -0.21 19.13 -16.80
CA LYS A 400 0.75 19.73 -15.87
C LYS A 400 0.99 18.80 -14.68
N ILE A 401 2.22 18.76 -14.17
CA ILE A 401 2.56 18.05 -12.93
C ILE A 401 2.23 18.88 -11.68
N GLY A 402 2.13 20.19 -11.83
CA GLY A 402 1.96 21.11 -10.73
C GLY A 402 1.89 22.57 -11.16
N TYR A 403 1.90 23.49 -10.18
CA TYR A 403 1.88 24.92 -10.41
C TYR A 403 2.62 25.64 -9.27
N LYS A 404 3.39 26.69 -9.59
CA LYS A 404 4.10 27.52 -8.58
C LYS A 404 5.04 26.71 -7.67
N GLY A 405 5.61 25.64 -8.20
CA GLY A 405 6.45 24.69 -7.47
C GLY A 405 5.69 23.65 -6.64
N TRP A 406 4.37 23.82 -6.45
CA TRP A 406 3.49 22.84 -5.81
C TRP A 406 3.09 21.75 -6.79
N PHE A 407 2.83 20.54 -6.29
CA PHE A 407 2.49 19.38 -7.11
C PHE A 407 1.08 18.87 -6.81
N TYR A 408 0.46 18.25 -7.82
CA TYR A 408 -0.81 17.56 -7.63
C TYR A 408 -0.63 16.32 -6.76
N HIS A 409 -1.59 16.05 -5.88
CA HIS A 409 -1.59 14.87 -5.00
C HIS A 409 -1.38 13.59 -5.82
N PHE A 410 -2.21 13.41 -6.86
CA PHE A 410 -2.16 12.27 -7.75
C PHE A 410 -1.67 12.64 -9.14
N LEU A 411 -0.76 11.82 -9.65
CA LEU A 411 -0.21 11.92 -11.00
C LEU A 411 -0.49 10.65 -11.78
N ASN A 412 -0.71 10.78 -13.08
CA ASN A 412 -0.83 9.64 -13.96
C ASN A 412 0.48 8.85 -13.96
N MET A 413 0.40 7.54 -13.66
CA MET A 413 1.57 6.67 -13.53
C MET A 413 2.49 6.67 -14.76
N LYS A 414 1.96 6.93 -15.97
CA LYS A 414 2.73 6.90 -17.21
C LYS A 414 3.22 8.30 -17.61
N THR A 415 2.32 9.28 -17.62
CA THR A 415 2.61 10.60 -18.19
C THR A 415 3.14 11.61 -17.18
N ALA A 416 3.03 11.33 -15.88
CA ALA A 416 3.49 12.21 -14.79
C ALA A 416 2.87 13.61 -14.79
N VAL A 417 1.60 13.71 -15.20
CA VAL A 417 0.76 14.92 -15.08
C VAL A 417 -0.43 14.61 -14.18
N ARG A 418 -1.15 15.65 -13.73
CA ARG A 418 -2.35 15.57 -12.89
C ARG A 418 -3.28 14.41 -13.31
N GLU A 419 -3.61 13.55 -12.36
CA GLU A 419 -4.60 12.49 -12.54
C GLU A 419 -5.98 12.95 -12.06
N GLY A 420 -7.01 12.66 -12.85
CA GLY A 420 -8.38 13.02 -12.55
C GLY A 420 -8.55 14.52 -12.24
N SER A 421 -9.26 14.81 -11.15
CA SER A 421 -9.49 16.18 -10.66
C SER A 421 -8.63 16.51 -9.43
N SER A 422 -7.49 15.84 -9.22
CA SER A 422 -6.65 16.00 -8.02
C SER A 422 -6.24 17.46 -7.73
N GLU A 423 -6.16 17.85 -6.46
CA GLU A 423 -5.70 19.17 -6.01
C GLU A 423 -4.18 19.28 -6.06
N LEU A 424 -3.66 20.51 -6.19
CA LEU A 424 -2.33 20.79 -5.67
C LEU A 424 -2.40 20.55 -4.17
N SER A 425 -1.70 19.53 -3.70
CA SER A 425 -1.70 19.16 -2.29
C SER A 425 -0.44 19.69 -1.62
N PRO A 426 -0.58 20.73 -0.77
CA PRO A 426 0.55 21.25 -0.04
C PRO A 426 1.16 20.23 0.92
N ILE A 427 0.34 19.44 1.63
CA ILE A 427 0.89 18.43 2.55
C ILE A 427 1.66 17.35 1.80
N ASP A 428 1.14 16.82 0.70
CA ASP A 428 1.83 15.77 -0.07
C ASP A 428 3.07 16.33 -0.78
N THR A 429 3.03 17.59 -1.19
CA THR A 429 4.23 18.31 -1.64
C THR A 429 5.26 18.40 -0.50
N GLY A 430 4.83 18.69 0.74
CA GLY A 430 5.71 18.70 1.91
C GLY A 430 6.37 17.35 2.19
N LEU A 431 5.61 16.25 2.11
CA LEU A 431 6.10 14.87 2.28
C LEU A 431 7.06 14.47 1.15
N LEU A 432 6.72 14.79 -0.10
CA LEU A 432 7.62 14.64 -1.26
C LEU A 432 8.94 15.36 -1.02
N LEU A 433 8.89 16.64 -0.65
CA LEU A 433 10.08 17.46 -0.42
C LEU A 433 10.93 16.95 0.74
N ALA A 434 10.32 16.38 1.78
CA ALA A 434 11.06 15.75 2.86
C ALA A 434 11.89 14.56 2.35
N GLY A 435 11.30 13.70 1.50
CA GLY A 435 12.03 12.63 0.82
C GLY A 435 13.14 13.13 -0.12
N ILE A 436 12.88 14.20 -0.88
CA ILE A 436 13.87 14.83 -1.76
C ILE A 436 15.07 15.39 -0.98
N LEU A 437 14.80 16.10 0.12
CA LEU A 437 15.85 16.64 1.00
C LEU A 437 16.61 15.55 1.76
N TYR A 438 15.95 14.45 2.13
CA TYR A 438 16.64 13.26 2.63
C TYR A 438 17.61 12.72 1.58
N ALA A 439 17.14 12.49 0.35
CA ALA A 439 17.96 11.98 -0.74
C ALA A 439 19.16 12.90 -1.05
N ARG A 440 18.98 14.22 -0.98
CA ARG A 440 20.08 15.21 -1.12
C ARG A 440 21.20 14.96 -0.12
N GLN A 441 20.87 14.69 1.15
CA GLN A 441 21.86 14.46 2.20
C GLN A 441 22.42 13.05 2.20
N TYR A 442 21.64 12.06 1.75
CA TYR A 442 22.04 10.66 1.70
C TYR A 442 23.02 10.38 0.55
N PHE A 443 22.76 10.97 -0.63
CA PHE A 443 23.62 10.91 -1.80
C PHE A 443 24.63 12.06 -1.78
N ASP A 444 25.64 11.96 -0.91
CA ASP A 444 26.66 12.98 -0.64
C ASP A 444 28.02 12.75 -1.34
N GLY A 445 28.12 11.71 -2.17
CA GLY A 445 29.34 11.36 -2.88
C GLY A 445 29.73 12.30 -4.02
N SER A 446 30.94 12.11 -4.55
CA SER A 446 31.46 12.85 -5.71
C SER A 446 31.04 12.28 -7.06
N ASP A 447 30.25 11.20 -7.09
CA ASP A 447 29.73 10.60 -8.30
C ASP A 447 28.83 11.60 -9.08
N PRO A 448 28.95 11.72 -10.41
CA PRO A 448 28.15 12.67 -11.19
C PRO A 448 26.62 12.49 -11.04
N THR A 449 26.12 11.28 -10.84
CA THR A 449 24.70 11.00 -10.58
C THR A 449 24.30 11.60 -9.23
N GLU A 450 25.10 11.39 -8.18
CA GLU A 450 24.83 11.96 -6.85
C GLU A 450 24.92 13.49 -6.84
N VAL A 451 25.87 14.08 -7.58
CA VAL A 451 25.96 15.53 -7.77
C VAL A 451 24.69 16.08 -8.43
N GLN A 452 24.16 15.40 -9.46
CA GLN A 452 22.92 15.80 -10.13
C GLN A 452 21.69 15.64 -9.22
N ILE A 453 21.62 14.59 -8.41
CA ILE A 453 20.57 14.41 -7.41
C ILE A 453 20.51 15.65 -6.50
N ARG A 454 21.66 16.07 -5.96
CA ARG A 454 21.72 17.24 -5.08
C ARG A 454 21.28 18.53 -5.78
N ALA A 455 21.78 18.75 -7.00
CA ALA A 455 21.41 19.93 -7.78
C ALA A 455 19.91 19.98 -8.12
N LEU A 456 19.30 18.84 -8.48
CA LEU A 456 17.87 18.76 -8.77
C LEU A 456 17.04 18.92 -7.50
N ALA A 457 17.46 18.32 -6.38
CA ALA A 457 16.79 18.47 -5.10
C ALA A 457 16.70 19.95 -4.67
N ASP A 458 17.82 20.68 -4.76
CA ASP A 458 17.86 22.11 -4.53
C ASP A 458 16.94 22.87 -5.50
N SER A 459 16.98 22.53 -6.79
CA SER A 459 16.18 23.21 -7.82
C SER A 459 14.68 23.00 -7.61
N ILE A 460 14.26 21.78 -7.25
CA ILE A 460 12.86 21.44 -7.00
C ILE A 460 12.35 22.15 -5.75
N PHE A 461 13.09 22.07 -4.64
CA PHE A 461 12.71 22.71 -3.37
C PHE A 461 12.61 24.23 -3.51
N ASN A 462 13.60 24.86 -4.15
CA ASN A 462 13.66 26.31 -4.31
C ASN A 462 12.65 26.88 -5.32
N ARG A 463 12.01 26.03 -6.14
CA ARG A 463 10.95 26.42 -7.07
C ARG A 463 9.60 26.66 -6.36
N VAL A 464 9.43 26.15 -5.14
CA VAL A 464 8.19 26.28 -4.37
C VAL A 464 7.97 27.72 -3.94
N ASP A 465 6.84 28.29 -4.36
CA ASP A 465 6.36 29.57 -3.87
C ASP A 465 5.53 29.35 -2.60
N TRP A 466 6.22 29.32 -1.44
CA TRP A 466 5.56 29.00 -0.18
C TRP A 466 4.51 30.03 0.21
N THR A 467 4.83 31.32 0.02
CA THR A 467 3.92 32.42 0.28
C THR A 467 2.64 32.37 -0.56
N TRP A 468 2.71 31.90 -1.81
CA TRP A 468 1.52 31.79 -2.66
C TRP A 468 0.44 30.89 -2.06
N MET A 469 0.83 29.77 -1.42
CA MET A 469 -0.09 28.83 -0.80
C MET A 469 -0.73 29.35 0.49
N THR A 470 -0.30 30.50 1.01
CA THR A 470 -1.02 31.18 2.10
C THR A 470 -2.32 31.82 1.61
N ASN A 471 -2.43 32.08 0.31
CA ASN A 471 -3.49 32.90 -0.27
C ASN A 471 -3.67 34.24 0.48
N GLY A 472 -2.56 34.86 0.89
CA GLY A 472 -2.52 36.17 1.56
C GLY A 472 -2.86 36.15 3.06
N ASP A 473 -2.93 34.99 3.70
CA ASP A 473 -3.33 34.82 5.09
C ASP A 473 -2.16 34.35 5.98
N SER A 474 -2.45 34.10 7.25
CA SER A 474 -1.49 33.70 8.28
C SER A 474 -1.17 32.20 8.31
N SER A 475 -1.86 31.37 7.52
CA SER A 475 -1.65 29.92 7.42
C SER A 475 -1.74 29.45 5.97
N LEU A 476 -1.21 28.26 5.68
CA LEU A 476 -1.32 27.61 4.37
C LEU A 476 -2.76 27.12 4.12
N THR A 477 -3.26 27.20 2.88
CA THR A 477 -4.49 26.48 2.48
C THR A 477 -4.23 24.98 2.44
N MET A 478 -5.29 24.17 2.51
CA MET A 478 -5.18 22.71 2.35
C MET A 478 -5.09 22.27 0.89
N GLY A 479 -5.28 23.16 -0.08
CA GLY A 479 -5.14 22.83 -1.48
C GLY A 479 -5.56 23.94 -2.43
N TRP A 480 -5.37 23.67 -3.72
CA TRP A 480 -5.78 24.53 -4.83
C TRP A 480 -6.17 23.69 -6.05
N TYR A 481 -7.24 24.08 -6.72
CA TYR A 481 -7.65 23.50 -8.00
C TYR A 481 -7.53 24.53 -9.12
N PRO A 482 -7.11 24.13 -10.33
CA PRO A 482 -7.13 25.01 -11.49
C PRO A 482 -8.55 25.44 -11.87
N GLU A 483 -9.56 24.63 -11.55
CA GLU A 483 -10.97 24.94 -11.84
C GLU A 483 -11.59 25.96 -10.88
N SER A 484 -11.22 25.93 -9.59
CA SER A 484 -11.95 26.64 -8.53
C SER A 484 -11.09 27.48 -7.60
N GLY A 485 -9.76 27.46 -7.76
CA GLY A 485 -8.84 28.21 -6.93
C GLY A 485 -8.55 27.52 -5.60
N PHE A 486 -8.25 28.32 -4.58
CA PHE A 486 -7.84 27.84 -3.27
C PHE A 486 -9.00 27.24 -2.47
N LEU A 487 -8.71 26.15 -1.76
CA LEU A 487 -9.61 25.61 -0.74
C LEU A 487 -9.74 26.57 0.45
N GLY A 488 -10.93 26.64 1.03
CA GLY A 488 -11.18 27.42 2.25
C GLY A 488 -10.59 26.80 3.51
N ALA A 489 -10.36 25.48 3.51
CA ALA A 489 -9.76 24.78 4.63
C ALA A 489 -8.27 25.15 4.79
N ARG A 490 -7.82 25.24 6.05
CA ARG A 490 -6.50 25.76 6.44
C ARG A 490 -5.72 24.73 7.25
N TRP A 491 -4.41 24.69 7.05
CA TRP A 491 -3.51 23.94 7.91
C TRP A 491 -3.32 24.65 9.25
N ILE A 492 -4.17 24.26 10.21
CA ILE A 492 -4.09 24.66 11.61
C ILE A 492 -3.91 23.36 12.41
N GLY A 493 -2.89 23.34 13.27
CA GLY A 493 -2.53 22.14 14.03
C GLY A 493 -3.45 21.90 15.22
N TYR A 494 -3.37 20.76 15.90
CA TYR A 494 -2.41 19.68 15.65
C TYR A 494 -2.91 18.69 14.58
N ASN A 495 -2.06 18.39 13.59
CA ASN A 495 -2.25 17.36 12.56
C ASN A 495 -0.91 17.02 11.88
N GLU A 496 -0.92 16.31 10.76
CA GLU A 496 0.27 15.82 10.03
C GLU A 496 1.19 16.92 9.46
N ALA A 497 0.72 18.16 9.34
CA ALA A 497 1.38 19.22 8.58
C ALA A 497 2.48 20.01 9.33
N MET A 498 3.07 19.47 10.40
CA MET A 498 4.22 20.11 11.06
C MET A 498 5.40 20.23 10.08
N ILE A 499 5.75 19.14 9.38
CA ILE A 499 6.87 19.12 8.41
C ILE A 499 6.67 20.17 7.31
N LEU A 500 5.44 20.32 6.81
CA LEU A 500 5.09 21.31 5.80
C LEU A 500 5.41 22.74 6.27
N ASN A 501 4.93 23.09 7.46
CA ASN A 501 5.16 24.42 8.04
C ASN A 501 6.65 24.66 8.32
N LEU A 502 7.35 23.68 8.90
CA LEU A 502 8.77 23.80 9.22
C LEU A 502 9.64 23.96 7.97
N LEU A 503 9.38 23.19 6.92
CA LEU A 503 10.10 23.34 5.64
C LEU A 503 9.85 24.70 5.01
N GLY A 504 8.59 25.18 4.99
CA GLY A 504 8.25 26.48 4.42
C GLY A 504 8.83 27.67 5.18
N ILE A 505 8.85 27.62 6.52
CA ILE A 505 9.50 28.62 7.38
C ILE A 505 11.03 28.56 7.21
N GLY A 506 11.56 27.36 6.99
CA GLY A 506 12.97 27.08 6.80
C GLY A 506 13.53 27.42 5.42
N ALA A 507 12.67 27.62 4.43
CA ALA A 507 13.06 27.90 3.06
C ALA A 507 13.90 29.20 2.94
N ASN A 508 14.71 29.29 1.89
CA ASN A 508 15.50 30.49 1.54
C ASN A 508 14.79 31.40 0.52
N ILE A 509 13.91 30.83 -0.30
CA ILE A 509 13.24 31.50 -1.41
C ILE A 509 11.74 31.43 -1.17
N ASN A 510 11.03 32.56 -1.34
CA ASN A 510 9.60 32.69 -1.11
C ASN A 510 9.13 32.11 0.24
N GLN A 511 9.99 32.20 1.27
CA GLN A 511 9.80 31.54 2.57
C GLN A 511 8.53 32.01 3.30
N LEU A 512 7.95 31.15 4.12
CA LEU A 512 6.89 31.54 5.04
C LEU A 512 7.44 32.43 6.16
N PRO A 513 6.67 33.44 6.62
CA PRO A 513 7.05 34.17 7.81
C PRO A 513 6.98 33.25 9.05
N PRO A 514 7.87 33.40 10.04
CA PRO A 514 7.83 32.59 11.26
C PRO A 514 6.50 32.64 12.01
N SER A 515 5.72 33.71 11.84
CA SER A 515 4.37 33.85 12.42
C SER A 515 3.38 32.78 11.95
N VAL A 516 3.62 32.10 10.83
CA VAL A 516 2.80 30.95 10.41
C VAL A 516 2.82 29.85 11.48
N TRP A 517 3.93 29.68 12.20
CA TRP A 517 3.99 28.73 13.33
C TRP A 517 3.02 29.11 14.46
N ASN A 518 2.80 30.40 14.72
CA ASN A 518 1.83 30.84 15.72
C ASN A 518 0.39 30.51 15.29
N SER A 519 0.07 30.68 14.00
CA SER A 519 -1.23 30.27 13.46
C SER A 519 -1.39 28.75 13.50
N TRP A 520 -0.33 28.00 13.21
CA TRP A 520 -0.31 26.54 13.36
C TRP A 520 -0.66 26.09 14.78
N LEU A 521 -0.07 26.71 15.80
CA LEU A 521 -0.33 26.40 17.21
C LEU A 521 -1.76 26.78 17.67
N SER A 522 -2.49 27.60 16.91
CA SER A 522 -3.78 28.14 17.36
C SER A 522 -4.91 27.10 17.51
N GLY A 523 -4.81 25.94 16.86
CA GLY A 523 -5.76 24.85 17.03
C GLY A 523 -5.35 23.80 18.06
N TYR A 524 -4.27 24.05 18.81
CA TYR A 524 -3.82 23.10 19.85
C TYR A 524 -4.80 23.10 21.01
N ASP A 525 -5.43 21.96 21.23
CA ASP A 525 -6.22 21.68 22.43
C ASP A 525 -5.40 20.80 23.38
N TRP A 526 -5.22 21.18 24.64
CA TRP A 526 -4.48 20.33 25.59
C TRP A 526 -5.48 19.50 26.39
N ALA A 527 -5.49 18.19 26.15
CA ALA A 527 -6.46 17.28 26.75
C ALA A 527 -5.78 16.17 27.55
N THR A 528 -6.57 15.53 28.43
CA THR A 528 -6.13 14.33 29.16
C THR A 528 -7.06 13.17 28.83
N TYR A 529 -6.49 12.09 28.30
CA TYR A 529 -7.21 10.86 27.99
C TYR A 529 -6.45 9.66 28.55
N TYR A 530 -7.16 8.74 29.19
CA TYR A 530 -6.60 7.51 29.74
C TYR A 530 -5.34 7.74 30.61
N GLY A 531 -5.32 8.85 31.37
CA GLY A 531 -4.20 9.22 32.26
C GLY A 531 -3.05 9.97 31.60
N TYR A 532 -3.10 10.23 30.29
CA TYR A 532 -2.05 10.94 29.55
C TYR A 532 -2.51 12.32 29.12
N SER A 533 -1.73 13.36 29.44
CA SER A 533 -1.97 14.73 28.98
C SER A 533 -1.09 15.07 27.77
N PHE A 534 -1.71 15.46 26.66
CA PHE A 534 -1.06 15.73 25.37
C PHE A 534 -1.97 16.61 24.49
N VAL A 535 -1.45 17.08 23.36
CA VAL A 535 -2.25 17.71 22.29
C VAL A 535 -2.80 16.60 21.39
N PRO A 536 -4.12 16.34 21.37
CA PRO A 536 -4.70 15.22 20.66
C PRO A 536 -4.88 15.53 19.18
N PHE A 537 -4.74 14.47 18.40
CA PHE A 537 -5.25 14.37 17.03
C PHE A 537 -5.63 12.90 16.89
N PRO A 538 -6.93 12.56 16.79
CA PRO A 538 -7.36 11.18 17.00
C PRO A 538 -6.71 10.15 16.05
N PRO A 539 -6.57 10.42 14.73
CA PRO A 539 -5.87 9.49 13.83
C PRO A 539 -4.36 9.49 14.09
N LEU A 540 -3.75 8.33 14.30
CA LEU A 540 -2.34 8.29 14.71
C LEU A 540 -1.35 8.82 13.66
N PHE A 541 -1.67 8.78 12.37
CA PHE A 541 -0.76 9.26 11.32
C PHE A 541 -0.32 10.72 11.50
N GLY A 542 -1.18 11.58 12.10
CA GLY A 542 -0.83 12.97 12.37
C GLY A 542 0.28 13.13 13.42
N HIS A 543 0.47 12.13 14.29
CA HIS A 543 1.57 12.05 15.24
C HIS A 543 2.83 11.37 14.64
N GLN A 544 2.78 10.91 13.40
CA GLN A 544 3.80 10.04 12.79
C GLN A 544 4.49 10.66 11.58
N TYR A 545 3.75 11.23 10.63
CA TYR A 545 4.31 11.62 9.32
C TYR A 545 5.48 12.60 9.44
N SER A 546 5.33 13.63 10.28
CA SER A 546 6.43 14.59 10.52
C SER A 546 7.62 13.95 11.27
N HIS A 547 7.35 12.97 12.15
CA HIS A 547 8.39 12.21 12.85
C HIS A 547 9.11 11.20 11.97
N CYS A 548 8.64 10.91 10.75
CA CYS A 548 9.42 10.08 9.83
C CYS A 548 10.80 10.74 9.53
N TRP A 549 10.83 12.07 9.46
CA TRP A 549 12.03 12.81 9.08
C TRP A 549 12.59 13.72 10.19
N VAL A 550 11.74 14.39 10.96
CA VAL A 550 12.20 15.34 11.98
C VAL A 550 12.38 14.61 13.31
N ASP A 551 13.60 14.69 13.86
CA ASP A 551 13.88 14.21 15.21
C ASP A 551 13.44 15.26 16.24
N PHE A 552 12.26 15.05 16.82
CA PHE A 552 11.74 15.93 17.87
C PHE A 552 12.21 15.53 19.29
N ARG A 553 13.16 14.60 19.42
CA ARG A 553 13.74 14.28 20.74
C ARG A 553 14.65 15.41 21.19
N GLY A 554 14.53 15.78 22.47
CA GLY A 554 15.40 16.79 23.08
C GLY A 554 15.19 18.22 22.58
N ILE A 555 14.20 18.50 21.74
CA ILE A 555 13.83 19.84 21.29
C ILE A 555 12.33 20.09 21.49
N ALA A 556 11.98 21.34 21.78
CA ALA A 556 10.59 21.78 21.92
C ALA A 556 10.49 23.26 21.56
N ASP A 557 9.34 23.65 21.01
CA ASP A 557 8.96 25.06 20.90
C ASP A 557 8.44 25.59 22.24
N SER A 558 8.03 26.86 22.28
CA SER A 558 7.51 27.48 23.50
C SER A 558 6.28 26.75 24.06
N TYR A 559 5.35 26.33 23.21
CA TYR A 559 4.14 25.63 23.65
C TYR A 559 4.49 24.34 24.39
N MET A 560 5.31 23.48 23.78
CA MET A 560 5.65 22.20 24.38
C MET A 560 6.56 22.34 25.61
N LYS A 561 7.44 23.36 25.63
CA LYS A 561 8.20 23.73 26.83
C LYS A 561 7.31 24.12 28.00
N ASP A 562 6.27 24.90 27.76
CA ASP A 562 5.30 25.28 28.79
C ASP A 562 4.54 24.06 29.35
N LYS A 563 4.45 22.97 28.57
CA LYS A 563 3.88 21.68 29.01
C LYS A 563 4.91 20.72 29.61
N GLY A 564 6.19 21.08 29.61
CA GLY A 564 7.28 20.25 30.13
C GLY A 564 7.58 19.00 29.32
N ILE A 565 7.18 18.96 28.03
CA ILE A 565 7.39 17.80 27.16
C ILE A 565 7.94 18.20 25.79
N THR A 566 8.36 17.22 24.97
CA THR A 566 8.68 17.41 23.56
C THR A 566 7.56 16.87 22.68
N TYR A 567 7.59 17.16 21.38
CA TYR A 567 6.65 16.55 20.43
C TYR A 567 6.83 15.03 20.31
N PHE A 568 8.02 14.48 20.58
CA PHE A 568 8.23 13.02 20.66
C PHE A 568 7.47 12.42 21.84
N GLU A 569 7.53 13.06 23.00
CA GLU A 569 6.75 12.64 24.18
C GLU A 569 5.25 12.85 23.97
N ASN A 570 4.83 13.91 23.26
CA ASN A 570 3.43 14.12 22.87
C ASN A 570 2.90 12.95 22.02
N SER A 571 3.64 12.56 20.98
CA SER A 571 3.28 11.42 20.13
C SER A 571 3.26 10.10 20.91
N ARG A 572 4.24 9.85 21.81
CA ARG A 572 4.23 8.67 22.69
C ARG A 572 2.98 8.62 23.57
N ARG A 573 2.57 9.75 24.15
CA ARG A 573 1.35 9.84 24.96
C ARG A 573 0.08 9.61 24.14
N ALA A 574 0.02 10.14 22.92
CA ALA A 574 -1.09 9.89 22.00
C ALA A 574 -1.21 8.40 21.66
N THR A 575 -0.08 7.74 21.34
CA THR A 575 -0.04 6.30 21.08
C THR A 575 -0.47 5.47 22.28
N LEU A 576 0.04 5.77 23.48
CA LEU A 576 -0.34 5.09 24.72
C LEU A 576 -1.84 5.27 25.01
N ALA A 577 -2.37 6.49 24.89
CA ALA A 577 -3.77 6.77 25.13
C ALA A 577 -4.69 6.06 24.11
N GLN A 578 -4.28 5.96 22.84
CA GLN A 578 -5.05 5.21 21.85
C GLN A 578 -5.03 3.70 22.14
N ARG A 579 -3.88 3.15 22.53
CA ARG A 579 -3.81 1.73 22.92
C ARG A 579 -4.71 1.44 24.12
N GLU A 580 -4.72 2.31 25.13
CA GLU A 580 -5.63 2.17 26.28
C GLU A 580 -7.12 2.30 25.88
N TYR A 581 -7.44 3.17 24.90
CA TYR A 581 -8.78 3.22 24.31
C TYR A 581 -9.18 1.87 23.67
N CYS A 582 -8.30 1.25 22.88
CA CYS A 582 -8.56 -0.07 22.28
C CYS A 582 -8.64 -1.18 23.34
N ILE A 583 -7.91 -1.09 24.45
CA ILE A 583 -8.03 -2.03 25.59
C ILE A 583 -9.39 -1.86 26.29
N ALA A 584 -9.81 -0.62 26.53
CA ALA A 584 -11.11 -0.33 27.12
C ALA A 584 -12.27 -0.76 26.21
N ASN A 585 -12.06 -0.69 24.89
CA ASN A 585 -12.97 -1.15 23.84
C ASN A 585 -14.43 -0.71 24.06
N PRO A 586 -14.72 0.61 24.17
CA PRO A 586 -16.06 1.09 24.47
C PRO A 586 -17.09 0.74 23.39
N GLY A 587 -16.65 0.49 22.15
CA GLY A 587 -17.49 0.04 21.05
C GLY A 587 -17.74 -1.48 21.00
N GLY A 588 -17.10 -2.26 21.88
CA GLY A 588 -17.24 -3.71 21.92
C GLY A 588 -16.81 -4.42 20.64
N TYR A 589 -15.82 -3.89 19.92
CA TYR A 589 -15.34 -4.46 18.65
C TYR A 589 -14.53 -5.73 18.89
N PRO A 590 -14.75 -6.81 18.10
CA PRO A 590 -14.00 -8.04 18.23
C PRO A 590 -12.49 -7.82 18.05
N GLY A 591 -11.69 -8.50 18.88
CA GLY A 591 -10.24 -8.50 18.80
C GLY A 591 -9.54 -7.31 19.44
N TYR A 592 -10.17 -6.13 19.51
CA TYR A 592 -9.59 -4.93 20.15
C TYR A 592 -9.00 -5.25 21.52
N GLY A 593 -7.78 -4.78 21.77
CA GLY A 593 -7.07 -5.06 23.00
C GLY A 593 -5.62 -4.60 23.00
N SER A 594 -4.84 -5.16 23.92
CA SER A 594 -3.44 -4.78 24.15
C SER A 594 -2.50 -5.03 22.97
N ASN A 595 -2.85 -5.98 22.09
CA ASN A 595 -2.09 -6.37 20.90
C ASN A 595 -2.85 -6.17 19.57
N ILE A 596 -4.11 -5.72 19.62
CA ILE A 596 -4.90 -5.36 18.44
C ILE A 596 -5.43 -3.95 18.67
N TRP A 597 -4.66 -2.99 18.20
CA TRP A 597 -4.92 -1.56 18.27
C TRP A 597 -4.30 -0.90 17.04
N GLY A 598 -4.77 0.30 16.71
CA GLY A 598 -4.27 1.04 15.56
C GLY A 598 -5.38 1.74 14.78
N LEU A 599 -5.89 2.83 15.33
CA LEU A 599 -6.87 3.70 14.72
C LEU A 599 -6.16 4.87 14.02
N THR A 600 -6.31 4.91 12.70
CA THR A 600 -5.77 5.98 11.86
C THR A 600 -6.60 6.07 10.57
N ALA A 601 -6.30 7.02 9.69
CA ALA A 601 -6.89 7.04 8.36
C ALA A 601 -6.52 5.77 7.60
N CYS A 602 -7.53 5.10 7.05
CA CYS A 602 -7.38 3.87 6.28
C CYS A 602 -8.67 3.58 5.51
N ASP A 603 -8.62 2.63 4.60
CA ASP A 603 -9.80 2.01 4.01
C ASP A 603 -10.62 1.25 5.06
N GLY A 604 -11.88 0.98 4.70
CA GLY A 604 -12.75 0.12 5.47
C GLY A 604 -13.77 -0.58 4.58
N PRO A 605 -14.65 -1.40 5.17
CA PRO A 605 -15.58 -2.25 4.42
C PRO A 605 -16.53 -1.51 3.47
N GLY A 606 -16.86 -0.24 3.77
CA GLY A 606 -17.78 0.55 2.95
C GLY A 606 -19.23 0.04 2.86
N SER A 607 -19.58 -0.99 3.65
CA SER A 607 -20.91 -1.60 3.71
C SER A 607 -21.78 -0.98 4.81
N THR A 608 -23.07 -1.32 4.86
CA THR A 608 -23.99 -0.74 5.84
C THR A 608 -23.49 -0.91 7.29
N GLY A 609 -23.23 0.20 7.97
CA GLY A 609 -22.72 0.23 9.34
C GLY A 609 -21.20 0.34 9.47
N PHE A 610 -20.46 0.40 8.36
CA PHE A 610 -19.02 0.58 8.30
C PHE A 610 -18.65 1.66 7.29
N TYR A 611 -17.58 2.40 7.55
CA TYR A 611 -17.12 3.42 6.61
C TYR A 611 -16.24 2.77 5.52
N GLY A 612 -16.15 3.42 4.35
CA GLY A 612 -15.08 3.16 3.40
C GLY A 612 -13.77 3.80 3.90
N TYR A 613 -13.07 4.51 3.01
CA TYR A 613 -11.97 5.37 3.41
C TYR A 613 -12.46 6.49 4.35
N ILE A 614 -11.87 6.58 5.54
CA ILE A 614 -12.11 7.68 6.47
C ILE A 614 -10.97 7.81 7.49
N ALA A 615 -10.75 9.02 8.00
CA ALA A 615 -9.87 9.26 9.13
C ALA A 615 -10.48 8.71 10.43
N ARG A 616 -10.06 7.51 10.84
CA ARG A 616 -10.41 6.89 12.13
C ARG A 616 -9.41 7.30 13.19
N GLY A 617 -9.86 7.39 14.43
CA GLY A 617 -8.98 7.81 15.51
C GLY A 617 -9.61 7.77 16.89
N ALA A 618 -8.76 7.71 17.90
CA ALA A 618 -9.11 7.96 19.29
C ALA A 618 -7.83 8.22 20.09
N PRO A 619 -7.90 8.86 21.27
CA PRO A 619 -9.02 9.62 21.84
C PRO A 619 -8.94 11.15 21.55
N PRO A 620 -10.06 11.91 21.52
CA PRO A 620 -11.45 11.43 21.66
C PRO A 620 -11.86 10.56 20.45
N PRO A 621 -12.89 9.70 20.60
CA PRO A 621 -13.29 8.80 19.53
C PRO A 621 -13.76 9.57 18.29
N GLN A 622 -13.24 9.19 17.13
CA GLN A 622 -13.55 9.76 15.83
C GLN A 622 -13.68 8.63 14.82
N ASN A 623 -14.89 8.44 14.28
CA ASN A 623 -15.19 7.47 13.22
C ASN A 623 -14.76 6.03 13.50
N ASP A 624 -14.60 5.63 14.77
CA ASP A 624 -14.26 4.25 15.13
C ASP A 624 -15.44 3.32 14.79
N ASP A 625 -15.22 2.39 13.86
CA ASP A 625 -16.18 1.39 13.39
C ASP A 625 -15.66 -0.06 13.57
N GLY A 626 -14.58 -0.24 14.34
CA GLY A 626 -13.93 -1.53 14.55
C GLY A 626 -12.81 -1.86 13.57
N THR A 627 -12.47 -0.94 12.66
CA THR A 627 -11.42 -1.15 11.66
C THR A 627 -10.05 -0.75 12.21
N ILE A 628 -9.07 -1.64 12.11
CA ILE A 628 -7.69 -1.47 12.55
C ILE A 628 -6.76 -1.40 11.34
N ALA A 629 -5.81 -0.47 11.37
CA ALA A 629 -4.76 -0.33 10.36
C ALA A 629 -3.37 -0.59 10.99
N PRO A 630 -2.61 -1.60 10.51
CA PRO A 630 -1.28 -1.93 11.05
C PRO A 630 -0.26 -0.79 10.98
N THR A 631 -0.46 0.19 10.08
CA THR A 631 0.37 1.40 10.00
C THR A 631 0.36 2.23 11.29
N ALA A 632 -0.72 2.20 12.07
CA ALA A 632 -0.77 2.94 13.34
C ALA A 632 0.24 2.41 14.38
N PRO A 633 0.29 1.11 14.73
CA PRO A 633 1.39 0.59 15.54
C PRO A 633 2.75 0.67 14.82
N GLY A 634 2.80 0.47 13.49
CA GLY A 634 4.01 0.55 12.66
C GLY A 634 4.72 1.89 12.68
N GLY A 635 4.01 2.97 12.38
CA GLY A 635 4.50 4.35 12.47
C GLY A 635 4.79 4.80 13.92
N SER A 636 4.36 4.04 14.92
CA SER A 636 4.59 4.33 16.34
C SER A 636 5.74 3.54 16.97
N ILE A 637 6.48 2.72 16.20
CA ILE A 637 7.55 1.87 16.73
C ILE A 637 8.58 2.64 17.58
N PRO A 638 9.12 3.81 17.18
CA PRO A 638 10.03 4.56 18.04
C PRO A 638 9.40 5.09 19.32
N PHE A 639 8.09 5.36 19.30
CA PHE A 639 7.39 5.93 20.43
C PHE A 639 7.09 4.89 21.50
N THR A 640 6.65 3.70 21.10
CA THR A 640 6.24 2.61 22.02
C THR A 640 6.69 1.24 21.48
N PRO A 641 8.00 0.99 21.30
CA PRO A 641 8.48 -0.27 20.74
C PRO A 641 7.99 -1.49 21.53
N GLU A 642 7.87 -1.34 22.85
CA GLU A 642 7.37 -2.36 23.78
C GLU A 642 5.91 -2.78 23.57
N TYR A 643 5.13 -2.02 22.77
CA TYR A 643 3.73 -2.31 22.47
C TYR A 643 3.45 -2.40 20.96
N SER A 644 4.12 -1.59 20.16
CA SER A 644 3.98 -1.58 18.70
C SER A 644 4.50 -2.87 18.09
N ILE A 645 5.69 -3.33 18.48
CA ILE A 645 6.29 -4.55 17.91
C ILE A 645 5.44 -5.78 18.26
N PRO A 646 5.03 -6.01 19.53
CA PRO A 646 4.14 -7.11 19.86
C PRO A 646 2.78 -7.05 19.15
N ALA A 647 2.21 -5.87 18.92
CA ALA A 647 0.94 -5.73 18.20
C ALA A 647 1.09 -6.16 16.73
N LEU A 648 2.10 -5.66 16.03
CA LEU A 648 2.41 -6.07 14.66
C LEU A 648 2.73 -7.56 14.58
N ARG A 649 3.51 -8.08 15.53
CA ARG A 649 3.88 -9.49 15.60
C ARG A 649 2.66 -10.37 15.81
N HIS A 650 1.76 -9.97 16.68
CA HIS A 650 0.48 -10.65 16.91
C HIS A 650 -0.44 -10.62 15.66
N MET A 651 -0.55 -9.48 14.98
CA MET A 651 -1.31 -9.38 13.72
C MET A 651 -0.75 -10.33 12.65
N TYR A 652 0.57 -10.44 12.55
CA TYR A 652 1.20 -11.42 11.68
C TYR A 652 0.90 -12.86 12.17
N ASP A 653 1.22 -13.19 13.41
CA ASP A 653 1.11 -14.57 13.92
C ASP A 653 -0.31 -15.14 13.80
N VAL A 654 -1.33 -14.32 14.02
CA VAL A 654 -2.73 -14.75 14.03
C VAL A 654 -3.38 -14.60 12.66
N TYR A 655 -3.09 -13.53 11.92
CA TYR A 655 -3.86 -13.17 10.71
C TYR A 655 -3.04 -13.18 9.43
N ARG A 656 -1.77 -13.62 9.44
CA ARG A 656 -0.86 -13.61 8.27
C ARG A 656 -1.52 -14.05 6.96
N GLU A 657 -2.28 -15.14 6.96
CA GLU A 657 -2.94 -15.67 5.74
C GLU A 657 -3.94 -14.71 5.10
N TYR A 658 -4.46 -13.76 5.88
CA TYR A 658 -5.43 -12.77 5.42
C TYR A 658 -4.81 -11.38 5.27
N ILE A 659 -3.93 -10.97 6.19
CA ILE A 659 -3.44 -9.60 6.28
C ILE A 659 -2.05 -9.37 5.69
N TRP A 660 -1.25 -10.42 5.48
CA TRP A 660 0.12 -10.29 4.99
C TRP A 660 0.20 -10.49 3.47
N THR A 661 1.03 -9.71 2.80
CA THR A 661 1.23 -9.72 1.35
C THR A 661 2.71 -9.74 1.01
N ALA A 662 3.06 -9.74 -0.28
CA ALA A 662 4.45 -9.54 -0.70
C ALA A 662 4.98 -8.16 -0.31
N TYR A 663 4.12 -7.19 -0.01
CA TYR A 663 4.52 -5.85 0.38
C TYR A 663 4.36 -5.55 1.87
N GLY A 664 4.10 -6.58 2.69
CA GLY A 664 3.88 -6.45 4.13
C GLY A 664 2.39 -6.48 4.44
N PHE A 665 1.97 -5.75 5.47
CA PHE A 665 0.55 -5.69 5.84
C PHE A 665 -0.30 -5.04 4.74
N ARG A 666 -1.51 -5.58 4.53
CA ARG A 666 -2.64 -4.85 3.95
C ARG A 666 -2.92 -3.60 4.78
N ASP A 667 -3.53 -2.61 4.16
CA ASP A 667 -3.85 -1.32 4.77
C ASP A 667 -4.63 -1.46 6.09
N ALA A 668 -5.71 -2.23 6.07
CA ALA A 668 -6.58 -2.38 7.24
C ALA A 668 -7.36 -3.70 7.26
N PHE A 669 -7.99 -3.97 8.40
CA PHE A 669 -8.93 -5.09 8.58
C PHE A 669 -10.02 -4.73 9.59
N ASN A 670 -11.16 -5.41 9.49
CA ASN A 670 -12.28 -5.26 10.43
C ASN A 670 -12.84 -6.65 10.76
N LEU A 671 -12.59 -7.11 11.99
CA LEU A 671 -13.00 -8.45 12.42
C LEU A 671 -14.52 -8.58 12.61
N LYS A 672 -15.22 -7.48 12.92
CA LYS A 672 -16.69 -7.48 13.04
C LYS A 672 -17.35 -7.67 11.68
N ALA A 673 -16.80 -7.02 10.66
CA ALA A 673 -17.27 -7.14 9.28
C ALA A 673 -16.72 -8.37 8.55
N ASN A 674 -15.79 -9.11 9.17
CA ASN A 674 -14.99 -10.15 8.51
C ASN A 674 -14.36 -9.63 7.19
N TRP A 675 -13.74 -8.45 7.25
CA TRP A 675 -13.20 -7.75 6.10
C TRP A 675 -11.70 -7.55 6.23
N TRP A 676 -11.00 -7.71 5.10
CA TRP A 676 -9.56 -7.55 4.97
C TRP A 676 -9.29 -6.63 3.78
N GLY A 677 -8.50 -5.58 3.97
CA GLY A 677 -8.26 -4.57 2.94
C GLY A 677 -7.67 -5.16 1.67
N PRO A 678 -8.20 -4.86 0.47
CA PRO A 678 -7.70 -5.47 -0.75
C PRO A 678 -6.25 -5.05 -1.08
N ASP A 679 -5.82 -3.91 -0.54
CA ASP A 679 -4.63 -3.20 -0.97
C ASP A 679 -3.58 -2.99 0.12
N VAL A 680 -2.38 -2.67 -0.34
CA VAL A 680 -1.26 -2.07 0.40
C VAL A 680 -1.07 -0.64 -0.11
N ILE A 681 -0.95 0.33 0.80
CA ILE A 681 -0.95 1.76 0.46
C ILE A 681 0.41 2.38 0.81
N GLY A 682 0.94 3.21 -0.10
CA GLY A 682 2.28 3.79 0.04
C GLY A 682 2.45 4.72 1.24
N ILE A 683 1.41 5.49 1.59
CA ILE A 683 1.45 6.39 2.76
C ILE A 683 1.38 5.63 4.10
N ASP A 684 1.08 4.33 4.07
CA ASP A 684 1.06 3.46 5.24
C ASP A 684 2.36 2.64 5.35
N GLN A 685 2.86 2.13 4.22
CA GLN A 685 4.16 1.46 4.19
C GLN A 685 5.32 2.40 4.51
N GLY A 686 5.19 3.69 4.20
CA GLY A 686 6.23 4.70 4.39
C GLY A 686 6.60 4.91 5.85
N PRO A 687 5.63 5.26 6.72
CA PRO A 687 5.84 5.32 8.15
C PRO A 687 6.32 4.00 8.74
N ILE A 688 5.80 2.85 8.31
CA ILE A 688 6.23 1.53 8.81
C ILE A 688 7.74 1.35 8.63
N ILE A 689 8.26 1.53 7.40
CA ILE A 689 9.69 1.31 7.14
C ILE A 689 10.58 2.37 7.80
N ILE A 690 10.20 3.65 7.70
CA ILE A 690 11.03 4.75 8.19
C ILE A 690 11.08 4.76 9.72
N MET A 691 9.94 4.54 10.38
CA MET A 691 9.88 4.57 11.84
C MET A 691 10.52 3.33 12.45
N ALA A 692 10.41 2.16 11.82
CA ALA A 692 11.21 0.99 12.21
C ALA A 692 12.72 1.28 12.10
N GLU A 693 13.17 1.94 11.03
CA GLU A 693 14.59 2.30 10.85
C GLU A 693 15.06 3.33 11.89
N ASN A 694 14.24 4.37 12.14
CA ASN A 694 14.54 5.37 13.15
C ASN A 694 14.64 4.78 14.56
N TYR A 695 13.84 3.75 14.86
CA TYR A 695 13.97 3.00 16.10
C TYR A 695 15.28 2.17 16.15
N ARG A 696 15.61 1.44 15.08
CA ARG A 696 16.79 0.56 15.04
C ARG A 696 18.11 1.34 15.05
N THR A 697 18.20 2.43 14.28
CA THR A 697 19.46 3.14 14.01
C THR A 697 19.38 4.64 14.23
N GLY A 698 18.19 5.23 14.11
CA GLY A 698 18.01 6.68 14.06
C GLY A 698 18.62 7.33 12.82
N HIS A 699 18.98 6.55 11.80
CA HIS A 699 19.76 7.05 10.67
C HIS A 699 18.97 8.04 9.81
N VAL A 700 17.67 7.79 9.55
CA VAL A 700 16.84 8.70 8.75
C VAL A 700 16.78 10.09 9.39
N TRP A 701 16.51 10.14 10.70
CA TRP A 701 16.61 11.36 11.51
C TRP A 701 17.97 12.04 11.39
N GLN A 702 19.07 11.30 11.60
CA GLN A 702 20.42 11.87 11.56
C GLN A 702 20.78 12.46 10.19
N VAL A 703 20.32 11.85 9.10
CA VAL A 703 20.56 12.34 7.73
C VAL A 703 19.69 13.55 7.45
N PHE A 704 18.38 13.45 7.72
CA PHE A 704 17.44 14.52 7.41
C PHE A 704 17.72 15.80 8.20
N MET A 705 18.08 15.68 9.48
CA MET A 705 18.37 16.82 10.35
C MET A 705 19.65 17.59 9.98
N ARG A 706 20.44 17.12 9.00
CA ARG A 706 21.58 17.86 8.42
C ARG A 706 21.13 18.92 7.42
N ASN A 707 19.89 18.88 6.93
CA ASN A 707 19.37 19.87 5.99
C ASN A 707 19.25 21.25 6.66
N THR A 708 19.80 22.28 6.03
CA THR A 708 19.79 23.65 6.60
C THR A 708 18.39 24.25 6.66
N GLU A 709 17.49 23.80 5.81
CA GLU A 709 16.10 24.21 5.71
C GLU A 709 15.35 23.79 6.98
N ILE A 710 15.42 22.51 7.38
CA ILE A 710 14.73 22.06 8.59
C ILE A 710 15.34 22.65 9.86
N GLN A 711 16.67 22.76 9.95
CA GLN A 711 17.34 23.39 11.10
C GLN A 711 16.88 24.83 11.30
N ARG A 712 16.79 25.59 10.20
CA ARG A 712 16.31 26.96 10.21
C ARG A 712 14.81 27.05 10.50
N GLY A 713 14.03 26.15 9.93
CA GLY A 713 12.59 26.06 10.16
C GLY A 713 12.29 25.89 11.64
N LEU A 714 12.94 24.91 12.27
CA LEU A 714 12.86 24.65 13.71
C LEU A 714 13.29 25.88 14.52
N GLN A 715 14.47 26.45 14.22
CA GLN A 715 14.97 27.62 14.94
C GLN A 715 13.99 28.81 14.86
N ARG A 716 13.47 29.11 13.67
CA ARG A 716 12.54 30.22 13.43
C ARG A 716 11.16 29.96 14.01
N ALA A 717 10.72 28.71 14.08
CA ALA A 717 9.52 28.29 14.80
C ALA A 717 9.69 28.29 16.34
N GLY A 718 10.87 28.65 16.85
CA GLY A 718 11.12 28.78 18.29
C GLY A 718 11.55 27.47 18.96
N PHE A 719 11.84 26.41 18.20
CA PHE A 719 12.38 25.18 18.77
C PHE A 719 13.76 25.43 19.33
N SER A 720 13.99 24.91 20.52
CA SER A 720 15.29 24.93 21.18
C SER A 720 15.46 23.70 22.06
N PRO A 721 16.71 23.34 22.39
CA PRO A 721 16.98 22.22 23.28
C PRO A 721 16.21 22.34 24.60
N VAL A 722 15.74 21.20 25.12
CA VAL A 722 15.26 21.10 26.50
C VAL A 722 16.42 20.64 27.38
N THR A 723 16.93 21.53 28.23
CA THR A 723 18.10 21.25 29.10
C THR A 723 17.73 20.58 30.42
N GLU A 724 16.46 20.53 30.77
CA GLU A 724 15.91 19.80 31.91
C GLU A 724 14.47 19.37 31.54
N VAL A 725 14.20 18.07 31.46
CA VAL A 725 12.81 17.59 31.46
C VAL A 725 12.42 17.44 32.92
N ALA A 726 11.98 18.53 33.54
CA ALA A 726 11.32 18.47 34.83
C ALA A 726 9.93 17.87 34.62
N GLN A 727 9.76 16.58 34.86
CA GLN A 727 8.42 16.02 35.04
C GLN A 727 7.87 16.47 36.39
N SER A 728 7.08 17.54 36.42
CA SER A 728 6.16 17.77 37.53
C SER A 728 4.92 16.88 37.35
N TYR A 729 5.02 15.60 37.74
CA TYR A 729 3.81 14.81 38.02
C TYR A 729 3.24 15.29 39.35
N ASN A 730 2.03 15.86 39.35
CA ASN A 730 1.31 16.28 40.56
C ASN A 730 0.69 15.07 41.34
N GLY A 731 1.39 13.94 41.36
CA GLY A 731 1.06 12.79 42.18
C GLY A 731 2.34 12.05 42.56
N LEU A 732 2.51 11.74 43.84
CA LEU A 732 3.55 10.81 44.25
C LEU A 732 3.25 9.43 43.62
N PRO A 733 4.25 8.73 43.10
CA PRO A 733 4.05 7.39 42.55
C PRO A 733 3.51 6.45 43.63
N GLU A 734 2.55 5.58 43.30
CA GLU A 734 1.97 4.62 44.27
C GLU A 734 2.84 3.37 44.46
N HIS A 735 3.74 3.12 43.51
CA HIS A 735 4.56 1.91 43.45
C HIS A 735 6.03 2.22 43.14
N TYR A 736 6.90 1.33 43.60
CA TYR A 736 8.29 1.28 43.15
C TYR A 736 8.32 0.83 41.69
N THR A 737 8.94 1.60 40.81
CA THR A 737 9.13 1.19 39.41
C THR A 737 10.58 1.34 38.99
N LEU A 738 10.99 0.50 38.03
CA LEU A 738 12.27 0.59 37.35
C LEU A 738 11.98 0.40 35.86
N GLU A 739 12.10 1.47 35.09
CA GLU A 739 11.84 1.47 33.66
C GLU A 739 13.01 0.86 32.88
N GLN A 740 12.74 0.48 31.64
CA GLN A 740 13.76 0.08 30.70
C GLN A 740 14.66 1.28 30.37
N ASN A 741 15.99 1.10 30.41
CA ASN A 741 16.93 2.17 30.11
C ASN A 741 16.76 2.61 28.64
N TYR A 742 16.90 3.89 28.35
CA TYR A 742 16.79 4.42 26.99
C TYR A 742 17.94 5.40 26.67
N PRO A 743 18.62 5.24 25.51
CA PRO A 743 18.45 4.16 24.53
C PRO A 743 18.91 2.79 25.05
N ASN A 744 18.33 1.70 24.50
CA ASN A 744 18.75 0.32 24.70
C ASN A 744 18.48 -0.52 23.43
N PRO A 745 19.51 -1.09 22.75
CA PRO A 745 20.92 -0.98 23.08
C PRO A 745 21.45 0.45 22.99
N PHE A 746 22.55 0.75 23.69
CA PHE A 746 23.27 2.02 23.56
C PHE A 746 24.74 1.78 23.21
N SER A 747 25.33 2.72 22.48
CA SER A 747 26.73 2.62 22.07
C SER A 747 27.65 3.04 23.22
N ALA A 748 28.75 2.32 23.44
CA ALA A 748 29.82 2.73 24.35
C ALA A 748 30.87 3.65 23.71
N ARG A 749 30.78 3.97 22.39
CA ARG A 749 31.77 4.84 21.73
C ARG A 749 31.42 6.32 21.89
N GLY A 750 32.11 7.00 22.81
CA GLY A 750 32.08 8.45 22.96
C GLY A 750 32.95 9.24 21.96
N ARG A 751 33.55 8.59 20.95
CA ARG A 751 34.31 9.24 19.86
C ARG A 751 34.13 8.49 18.56
N SER A 752 33.11 8.88 17.81
CA SER A 752 33.06 8.70 16.36
C SER A 752 32.78 10.07 15.76
N ALA A 753 33.25 10.34 14.55
CA ALA A 753 32.83 11.49 13.74
C ALA A 753 31.30 11.53 13.49
N TYR A 754 30.56 10.53 13.98
CA TYR A 754 29.12 10.31 13.85
C TYR A 754 28.35 10.25 15.19
N GLY A 755 28.87 10.81 16.29
CA GLY A 755 28.01 11.29 17.40
C GLY A 755 27.17 10.28 18.20
N GLY A 756 27.65 9.06 18.48
CA GLY A 756 27.03 8.19 19.47
C GLY A 756 27.13 8.76 20.89
N ASN A 757 26.02 8.80 21.65
CA ASN A 757 26.05 9.18 23.06
C ASN A 757 26.45 7.94 23.90
N PRO A 758 27.58 7.94 24.63
CA PRO A 758 28.03 6.80 25.42
C PRO A 758 27.14 6.50 26.64
N SER A 759 26.01 7.19 26.76
CA SER A 759 25.16 7.12 27.93
C SER A 759 23.72 6.74 27.62
N THR A 760 23.13 6.02 28.56
CA THR A 760 21.70 5.70 28.61
C THR A 760 21.08 6.32 29.86
N GLU A 761 19.77 6.57 29.85
CA GLU A 761 19.02 7.05 31.00
C GLU A 761 18.22 5.90 31.62
N ILE A 762 18.33 5.72 32.95
CA ILE A 762 17.51 4.79 33.74
C ILE A 762 16.48 5.62 34.51
N ARG A 763 15.19 5.39 34.26
CA ARG A 763 14.09 6.02 34.99
C ARG A 763 13.52 5.08 36.04
N TYR A 764 13.14 5.63 37.19
CA TYR A 764 12.59 4.87 38.31
C TYR A 764 11.71 5.74 39.19
N SER A 765 10.78 5.12 39.91
CA SER A 765 9.90 5.81 40.87
C SER A 765 10.00 5.18 42.26
N ILE A 766 9.92 6.02 43.30
CA ILE A 766 9.82 5.57 44.69
C ILE A 766 8.61 6.23 45.37
N PRO A 767 7.69 5.46 45.99
CA PRO A 767 6.46 5.98 46.60
C PRO A 767 6.66 6.69 47.93
N GLU A 768 7.81 6.47 48.58
CA GLU A 768 8.17 7.01 49.88
C GLU A 768 9.67 7.37 49.88
N ASP A 769 10.08 8.27 50.78
CA ASP A 769 11.47 8.65 50.92
C ASP A 769 12.32 7.43 51.33
N GLY A 770 13.54 7.32 50.81
CA GLY A 770 14.39 6.19 51.13
C GLY A 770 15.76 6.24 50.49
N TRP A 771 16.64 5.34 50.95
CA TRP A 771 17.93 5.13 50.32
C TRP A 771 17.77 4.28 49.06
N VAL A 772 18.21 4.79 47.91
CA VAL A 772 18.11 4.09 46.63
C VAL A 772 19.49 3.68 46.15
N THR A 773 19.63 2.41 45.77
CA THR A 773 20.83 1.92 45.09
C THR A 773 20.47 1.35 43.72
N ILE A 774 21.13 1.82 42.66
CA ILE A 774 21.08 1.22 41.32
C ILE A 774 22.48 0.76 40.95
N ARG A 775 22.63 -0.54 40.69
CA ARG A 775 23.90 -1.19 40.36
C ARG A 775 23.77 -2.03 39.10
N VAL A 776 24.85 -2.14 38.34
CA VAL A 776 24.94 -2.89 37.09
C VAL A 776 25.73 -4.16 37.33
N PHE A 777 25.25 -5.27 36.77
CA PHE A 777 25.80 -6.60 36.89
C PHE A 777 26.04 -7.20 35.50
N ASP A 778 27.12 -7.96 35.35
CA ASP A 778 27.36 -8.76 34.14
C ASP A 778 26.55 -10.08 34.15
N LEU A 779 26.67 -10.88 33.09
CA LEU A 779 26.00 -12.18 32.96
C LEU A 779 26.37 -13.21 34.06
N LEU A 780 27.50 -13.01 34.74
CA LEU A 780 27.94 -13.86 35.85
C LEU A 780 27.46 -13.33 37.21
N GLY A 781 26.69 -12.23 37.23
CA GLY A 781 26.18 -11.60 38.44
C GLY A 781 27.23 -10.77 39.18
N ARG A 782 28.37 -10.44 38.57
CA ARG A 782 29.40 -9.58 39.18
C ARG A 782 28.96 -8.11 39.07
N ASP A 783 29.03 -7.37 40.16
CA ASP A 783 28.80 -5.92 40.19
C ASP A 783 29.92 -5.21 39.42
N VAL A 784 29.57 -4.50 38.35
CA VAL A 784 30.52 -3.82 37.45
C VAL A 784 30.43 -2.29 37.52
N MET A 785 29.33 -1.73 38.05
CA MET A 785 29.14 -0.29 38.13
C MET A 785 28.02 0.08 39.10
N THR A 786 28.21 1.13 39.91
CA THR A 786 27.14 1.76 40.68
C THR A 786 26.70 3.05 39.99
N VAL A 787 25.39 3.18 39.73
CA VAL A 787 24.78 4.33 39.02
C VAL A 787 24.14 5.29 40.01
N VAL A 788 23.47 4.75 41.04
CA VAL A 788 22.82 5.53 42.12
C VAL A 788 23.18 4.87 43.44
N ASN A 789 23.52 5.66 44.46
CA ASN A 789 23.70 5.21 45.84
C ASN A 789 23.53 6.39 46.80
N GLU A 790 22.31 6.87 46.95
CA GLU A 790 22.00 8.07 47.71
C GLU A 790 20.57 8.06 48.25
N TYR A 791 20.29 8.94 49.21
CA TYR A 791 18.93 9.17 49.72
C TYR A 791 18.11 9.96 48.69
N LYS A 792 16.89 9.48 48.39
CA LYS A 792 15.95 10.13 47.47
C LYS A 792 14.61 10.37 48.17
N LYS A 793 13.95 11.47 47.82
CA LYS A 793 12.56 11.74 48.22
C LYS A 793 11.59 10.94 47.36
N ALA A 794 10.39 10.67 47.89
CA ALA A 794 9.26 10.14 47.15
C ALA A 794 9.05 10.91 45.84
N GLY A 795 8.90 10.22 44.72
CA GLY A 795 8.79 10.83 43.40
C GLY A 795 9.38 9.99 42.27
N ASN A 796 9.32 10.55 41.06
CA ASN A 796 9.96 10.01 39.87
C ASN A 796 11.37 10.57 39.75
N HIS A 797 12.32 9.72 39.36
CA HIS A 797 13.73 10.04 39.28
C HIS A 797 14.31 9.46 37.98
N SER A 798 15.41 10.04 37.53
CA SER A 798 16.24 9.45 36.49
C SER A 798 17.71 9.47 36.88
N ALA A 799 18.47 8.55 36.31
CA ALA A 799 19.91 8.46 36.48
C ALA A 799 20.58 8.16 35.15
N ARG A 800 21.62 8.92 34.83
CA ARG A 800 22.42 8.74 33.63
C ARG A 800 23.52 7.69 33.90
N LEU A 801 23.63 6.72 33.01
CA LEU A 801 24.67 5.68 33.03
C LEU A 801 25.58 5.89 31.82
N ASP A 802 26.86 6.15 32.04
CA ASP A 802 27.91 6.18 31.01
C ASP A 802 28.52 4.78 30.84
N GLY A 803 28.30 4.15 29.69
CA GLY A 803 28.75 2.80 29.38
C GLY A 803 30.10 2.76 28.66
N SER A 804 30.82 3.87 28.54
CA SER A 804 32.12 3.92 27.83
C SER A 804 33.16 2.93 28.38
N SER A 805 33.09 2.60 29.68
CA SER A 805 33.93 1.61 30.34
C SER A 805 33.43 0.17 30.22
N LEU A 806 32.21 -0.06 29.73
CA LEU A 806 31.61 -1.39 29.60
C LEU A 806 31.96 -2.02 28.22
N PRO A 807 32.45 -3.27 28.18
CA PRO A 807 32.51 -4.05 26.95
C PRO A 807 31.13 -4.26 26.31
N SER A 808 31.09 -4.55 25.02
CA SER A 808 29.84 -4.99 24.37
C SER A 808 29.29 -6.23 25.05
N GLY A 809 27.99 -6.26 25.29
CA GLY A 809 27.35 -7.40 25.94
C GLY A 809 26.03 -7.07 26.61
N VAL A 810 25.45 -8.10 27.20
CA VAL A 810 24.23 -8.00 28.00
C VAL A 810 24.61 -7.79 29.46
N TYR A 811 23.95 -6.84 30.10
CA TYR A 811 24.08 -6.52 31.51
C TYR A 811 22.70 -6.46 32.15
N PHE A 812 22.66 -6.55 33.48
CA PHE A 812 21.46 -6.32 34.26
C PHE A 812 21.69 -5.15 35.20
N TYR A 813 20.76 -4.20 35.27
CA TYR A 813 20.77 -3.22 36.35
C TYR A 813 19.66 -3.53 37.34
N ARG A 814 20.01 -3.38 38.61
CA ARG A 814 19.13 -3.68 39.75
C ARG A 814 18.99 -2.44 40.61
N MET A 815 17.74 -2.07 40.88
CA MET A 815 17.37 -1.07 41.87
C MET A 815 17.01 -1.78 43.18
N SER A 816 17.46 -1.23 44.31
CA SER A 816 17.01 -1.59 45.65
C SER A 816 16.66 -0.32 46.44
N ALA A 817 15.47 -0.31 47.05
CA ALA A 817 14.97 0.79 47.88
C ALA A 817 13.95 0.25 48.90
N ASN A 818 14.11 0.59 50.18
CA ASN A 818 13.22 0.20 51.30
C ASN A 818 12.73 -1.27 51.25
N GLY A 819 13.63 -2.21 51.00
CA GLY A 819 13.31 -3.66 50.92
C GLY A 819 12.77 -4.15 49.57
N THR A 820 12.38 -3.25 48.66
CA THR A 820 11.98 -3.61 47.29
C THR A 820 13.21 -3.74 46.39
N THR A 821 13.21 -4.75 45.52
CA THR A 821 14.27 -4.96 44.52
C THR A 821 13.67 -5.21 43.14
N LEU A 822 14.12 -4.42 42.14
CA LEU A 822 13.67 -4.52 40.75
C LEU A 822 14.88 -4.69 39.83
N VAL A 823 14.74 -5.48 38.76
CA VAL A 823 15.82 -5.78 37.80
C VAL A 823 15.34 -5.55 36.38
N ARG A 824 16.24 -5.04 35.54
CA ARG A 824 16.05 -4.88 34.10
C ARG A 824 17.33 -5.24 33.35
N LYS A 825 17.16 -5.60 32.07
CA LYS A 825 18.25 -6.02 31.17
C LYS A 825 18.65 -4.84 30.29
N MET A 826 19.93 -4.57 30.14
CA MET A 826 20.45 -3.59 29.18
C MET A 826 21.48 -4.23 28.24
N MET A 827 21.67 -3.65 27.07
CA MET A 827 22.63 -4.09 26.07
C MET A 827 23.54 -2.94 25.69
N VAL A 828 24.84 -3.19 25.74
CA VAL A 828 25.89 -2.26 25.34
C VAL A 828 26.50 -2.74 24.03
N LEU A 829 26.64 -1.84 23.04
CA LEU A 829 27.28 -2.11 21.75
C LEU A 829 28.55 -1.25 21.61
N ARG A 830 29.63 -1.83 21.08
CA ARG A 830 30.86 -1.10 20.69
C ARG A 830 31.01 -1.08 19.18
#